data_AF-A0A9E2V5I5-F1
#
_entry.id   AF-A0A9E2V5I5-F1
#
_cell.length_a   1.000
_cell.length_b   1.000
_cell.length_c   1.000
_cell.angle_alpha   90.00
_cell.angle_beta   90.00
_cell.angle_gamma   90.00
#
_symmetry.space_group_name_H-M   'P 1'
#
loop_
_entity.id
_entity.type
_entity.pdbx_description
1 polymer ?
#
loop_
_entity_poly.entity_id
_entity_poly.type
_entity_poly.pdbx_seq_one_letter_code
_entity_poly.pdbx_strand_id
1 'polypeptide(L)'
;MNYPGLGRNRRAVLALSMAIALLVVCLAVPSGAFAAPYNWSGGHDVAGWPEADHTLYFAEGTTRNGYEEYLFLRNPGPTDASVTVTYSSPCPEELLTQAVTLPAGAGASICVNHVVGHGGDVSIALESTTGIIAERQVYFNYKGIWTGGHVTSGIPEPSDTWYFAEGTTREGFQEWLCLQNPGDTDVTATITYMLGTGENLEESILLVARTRTTVDVNGSIGAGRDVSLVVNASGPIVAERPIYFDYKDAWRGGHNVAGSTELGREWYFAEGTTRHGFEEWLCILNPGDESTARIEYLYDDGPPLVTEQALGARSRTTVFVNEAAGPGKDVSIKVEADGDVLCERPMYFYYHSAWEGGHVVKGSRSGEDAWQFPTAAVGSGFEAWLCLMNPGSDDNRVTVEIFGDGDYRSQEISMGPYARSTVDLCAASEGIEDAWVKVTGEKPVVAERPVYFSYEPKVESEPFTFATWGGIDLKCPIRYCDLLGVVFHEAYPTGGDGKPDNPQVMQPVGICMQDDNPQNLCPGIDLSLGSDPAYFVESSRGRGTCSTSASDVVAKAGSPVFSPVNGTVIAAESYMLYGKYYDLRVRILIDGYPGYHMAVLHLDTLSVSVGQRVEAGTTQVGTVRDLTPYFNSAANRYSREAGNHPHIQINYRPDMGLGGVDSGGWMVIP
;
A
#
# COMPACT_ATOMS: atom_id res chain seq x y z
N MET A 1 -55.72 -41.27 33.22
CA MET A 1 -56.37 -42.53 32.77
C MET A 1 -56.21 -42.66 31.26
N ASN A 2 -56.42 -43.85 30.71
CA ASN A 2 -55.99 -44.29 29.37
C ASN A 2 -56.71 -43.64 28.16
N TYR A 3 -56.05 -43.67 26.98
CA TYR A 3 -56.48 -43.97 25.56
C TYR A 3 -57.98 -44.06 25.18
N PRO A 4 -58.43 -44.12 23.88
CA PRO A 4 -57.77 -44.13 22.53
C PRO A 4 -58.30 -42.97 21.62
N GLY A 5 -58.21 -42.91 20.27
CA GLY A 5 -57.46 -43.64 19.22
C GLY A 5 -58.27 -44.08 17.97
N LEU A 6 -58.06 -43.42 16.81
CA LEU A 6 -58.50 -43.68 15.41
C LEU A 6 -60.01 -43.95 15.08
N GLY A 7 -60.54 -43.29 14.01
CA GLY A 7 -61.79 -43.72 13.33
C GLY A 7 -62.34 -42.82 12.20
N ARG A 8 -62.09 -43.18 10.93
CA ARG A 8 -62.54 -42.47 9.69
C ARG A 8 -64.07 -42.52 9.43
N ASN A 9 -64.69 -41.44 8.90
CA ASN A 9 -65.10 -41.27 7.46
C ASN A 9 -66.26 -40.28 7.15
N ARG A 10 -66.01 -39.34 6.20
CA ARG A 10 -66.87 -38.82 5.08
C ARG A 10 -68.37 -38.52 5.34
N ARG A 11 -68.90 -37.30 5.10
CA ARG A 11 -68.96 -36.54 3.82
C ARG A 11 -69.40 -35.07 4.01
N ALA A 12 -68.87 -34.16 3.16
CA ALA A 12 -69.46 -32.96 2.52
C ALA A 12 -70.30 -31.93 3.34
N VAL A 13 -70.27 -30.60 3.10
CA VAL A 13 -69.50 -29.67 2.23
C VAL A 13 -69.76 -28.25 2.77
N LEU A 14 -68.75 -27.36 2.88
CA LEU A 14 -68.79 -25.95 2.41
C LEU A 14 -67.52 -25.17 2.78
N ALA A 15 -67.19 -24.22 1.90
CA ALA A 15 -66.01 -23.37 1.81
C ALA A 15 -65.39 -22.83 3.12
N LEU A 16 -64.07 -23.04 3.26
CA LEU A 16 -63.16 -21.93 3.55
C LEU A 16 -61.79 -22.18 2.88
N SER A 17 -61.13 -21.11 2.47
CA SER A 17 -59.86 -21.09 1.74
C SER A 17 -58.74 -21.78 2.52
N MET A 18 -58.04 -22.73 1.91
CA MET A 18 -56.88 -23.38 2.50
C MET A 18 -55.74 -23.52 1.48
N ALA A 19 -54.53 -23.15 1.92
CA ALA A 19 -53.32 -23.20 1.11
C ALA A 19 -52.81 -24.65 0.94
N ILE A 20 -52.39 -24.96 -0.29
CA ILE A 20 -51.35 -25.95 -0.63
C ILE A 20 -50.56 -25.28 -1.76
N ALA A 21 -49.46 -24.60 -1.45
CA ALA A 21 -48.13 -25.20 -1.49
C ALA A 21 -47.78 -25.79 -2.87
N LEU A 22 -47.61 -24.91 -3.87
CA LEU A 22 -46.55 -25.14 -4.86
C LEU A 22 -45.24 -24.80 -4.15
N LEU A 23 -44.39 -25.80 -3.92
CA LEU A 23 -43.06 -25.61 -3.36
C LEU A 23 -42.14 -25.05 -4.46
N VAL A 24 -42.38 -23.81 -4.89
CA VAL A 24 -41.34 -23.03 -5.57
C VAL A 24 -40.37 -22.64 -4.47
N VAL A 25 -39.33 -23.46 -4.32
CA VAL A 25 -38.11 -23.01 -3.65
C VAL A 25 -37.50 -21.97 -4.58
N CYS A 26 -37.97 -20.73 -4.45
CA CYS A 26 -37.13 -19.58 -4.77
C CYS A 26 -35.97 -19.63 -3.78
N LEU A 27 -34.95 -20.42 -4.13
CA LEU A 27 -33.60 -19.99 -3.86
C LEU A 27 -33.52 -18.62 -4.55
N ALA A 28 -33.70 -17.57 -3.76
CA ALA A 28 -33.03 -16.33 -4.03
C ALA A 28 -31.55 -16.69 -4.00
N VAL A 29 -31.03 -17.08 -5.16
CA VAL A 29 -29.60 -16.98 -5.45
C VAL A 29 -29.28 -15.53 -5.10
N PRO A 30 -28.41 -15.26 -4.11
CA PRO A 30 -27.95 -13.91 -3.88
C PRO A 30 -27.40 -13.44 -5.23
N SER A 31 -27.97 -12.36 -5.78
CA SER A 31 -27.37 -11.66 -6.92
C SER A 31 -25.90 -11.47 -6.59
N GLY A 32 -25.03 -12.06 -7.40
CA GLY A 32 -23.75 -12.57 -6.93
C GLY A 32 -23.00 -11.60 -6.04
N ALA A 33 -22.49 -12.11 -4.91
CA ALA A 33 -21.31 -11.50 -4.35
C ALA A 33 -20.25 -11.51 -5.47
N PHE A 34 -19.94 -10.34 -6.02
CA PHE A 34 -18.66 -10.14 -6.65
C PHE A 34 -17.62 -10.60 -5.61
N ALA A 35 -16.64 -11.41 -6.04
CA ALA A 35 -15.56 -11.77 -5.14
C ALA A 35 -14.95 -10.47 -4.62
N ALA A 36 -14.86 -10.33 -3.29
CA ALA A 36 -14.34 -9.10 -2.70
C ALA A 36 -12.94 -8.84 -3.28
N PRO A 37 -12.65 -7.61 -3.75
CA PRO A 37 -11.36 -7.29 -4.34
C PRO A 37 -10.23 -7.55 -3.35
N TYR A 38 -8.99 -7.60 -3.85
CA TYR A 38 -7.86 -7.80 -2.97
C TYR A 38 -7.64 -6.55 -2.08
N ASN A 39 -8.02 -6.65 -0.79
CA ASN A 39 -7.67 -5.63 0.20
C ASN A 39 -6.15 -5.53 0.43
N TRP A 40 -5.66 -4.31 0.58
CA TRP A 40 -4.28 -3.97 0.89
C TRP A 40 -4.09 -3.88 2.41
N SER A 41 -3.28 -4.76 3.00
CA SER A 41 -2.92 -4.65 4.41
C SER A 41 -1.82 -3.61 4.62
N GLY A 42 -1.81 -2.98 5.80
CA GLY A 42 -0.75 -2.07 6.20
C GLY A 42 -1.01 -1.45 7.57
N GLY A 43 -0.28 -0.37 7.85
CA GLY A 43 -0.49 0.48 9.01
C GLY A 43 0.45 1.67 9.00
N HIS A 44 0.07 2.74 9.69
CA HIS A 44 0.74 4.03 9.66
C HIS A 44 0.64 4.73 11.02
N ASP A 45 1.65 5.50 11.41
CA ASP A 45 1.66 6.31 12.64
C ASP A 45 1.95 7.78 12.32
N VAL A 46 1.50 8.68 13.19
CA VAL A 46 1.73 10.12 13.10
C VAL A 46 1.74 10.75 14.49
N ALA A 47 2.69 11.64 14.74
CA ALA A 47 2.60 12.57 15.86
C ALA A 47 1.52 13.63 15.57
N GLY A 48 0.80 14.06 16.60
CA GLY A 48 -0.29 15.04 16.42
C GLY A 48 0.18 16.44 16.01
N TRP A 49 -0.79 17.33 15.81
CA TRP A 49 -0.61 18.76 15.59
C TRP A 49 -0.68 19.55 16.91
N PRO A 50 0.39 20.23 17.34
CA PRO A 50 0.32 21.06 18.55
C PRO A 50 -0.51 22.32 18.35
N GLU A 51 -0.34 22.99 17.21
CA GLU A 51 -1.08 24.17 16.79
C GLU A 51 -1.71 23.95 15.39
N ALA A 52 -2.38 24.96 14.84
CA ALA A 52 -3.04 24.89 13.53
C ALA A 52 -2.51 26.00 12.63
N ASP A 53 -2.16 25.65 11.39
CA ASP A 53 -1.31 26.45 10.52
C ASP A 53 -2.02 27.05 9.31
N HIS A 54 -1.45 28.14 8.80
CA HIS A 54 -1.97 28.87 7.65
C HIS A 54 -1.44 28.35 6.30
N THR A 55 -0.28 27.70 6.33
CA THR A 55 0.39 27.10 5.16
C THR A 55 0.78 25.68 5.49
N LEU A 56 0.58 24.75 4.56
CA LEU A 56 0.89 23.33 4.77
C LEU A 56 1.42 22.71 3.48
N TYR A 57 2.51 21.95 3.57
CA TYR A 57 3.18 21.36 2.41
C TYR A 57 3.35 19.85 2.54
N PHE A 58 3.44 19.20 1.39
CA PHE A 58 3.41 17.76 1.20
C PHE A 58 4.26 17.44 -0.05
N ALA A 59 5.53 17.06 0.14
CA ALA A 59 6.47 16.81 -0.95
C ALA A 59 6.36 15.39 -1.55
N GLU A 60 5.86 14.41 -0.80
CA GLU A 60 5.52 13.07 -1.26
C GLU A 60 4.06 13.04 -1.80
N GLY A 61 3.73 12.03 -2.61
CA GLY A 61 2.44 11.90 -3.29
C GLY A 61 2.59 11.32 -4.71
N THR A 62 1.63 10.49 -5.13
CA THR A 62 1.58 9.91 -6.48
C THR A 62 0.22 9.30 -6.81
N THR A 63 -0.21 9.44 -8.06
CA THR A 63 -1.45 8.88 -8.61
C THR A 63 -1.20 7.82 -9.69
N ARG A 64 0.01 7.27 -9.72
CA ARG A 64 0.35 6.08 -10.50
C ARG A 64 -0.57 4.91 -10.14
N ASN A 65 -0.61 3.90 -11.00
CA ASN A 65 -1.39 2.69 -10.74
C ASN A 65 -0.94 2.02 -9.44
N GLY A 66 -1.92 1.57 -8.65
CA GLY A 66 -1.66 0.98 -7.33
C GLY A 66 -1.37 2.00 -6.22
N TYR A 67 -1.81 3.24 -6.35
CA TYR A 67 -1.77 4.25 -5.27
C TYR A 67 -3.10 4.98 -5.16
N GLU A 68 -3.55 5.21 -3.93
CA GLU A 68 -4.67 6.08 -3.62
C GLU A 68 -4.28 7.09 -2.55
N GLU A 69 -4.29 8.36 -2.91
CA GLU A 69 -3.86 9.46 -2.08
C GLU A 69 -5.07 10.28 -1.61
N TYR A 70 -5.17 10.46 -0.29
CA TYR A 70 -6.24 11.17 0.38
C TYR A 70 -5.66 12.27 1.27
N LEU A 71 -6.05 13.51 0.99
CA LEU A 71 -5.74 14.65 1.84
C LEU A 71 -6.93 14.91 2.79
N PHE A 72 -6.68 14.83 4.09
CA PHE A 72 -7.65 15.11 5.14
C PHE A 72 -7.37 16.49 5.74
N LEU A 73 -8.37 17.37 5.67
CA LEU A 73 -8.33 18.73 6.20
C LEU A 73 -9.29 18.86 7.37
N ARG A 74 -8.90 19.60 8.42
CA ARG A 74 -9.77 19.97 9.54
C ARG A 74 -9.57 21.43 9.92
N ASN A 75 -10.67 22.14 10.11
CA ASN A 75 -10.68 23.47 10.70
C ASN A 75 -11.06 23.36 12.19
N PRO A 76 -10.09 23.35 13.13
CA PRO A 76 -10.39 23.32 14.56
C PRO A 76 -10.88 24.68 15.09
N GLY A 77 -10.87 25.73 14.26
CA GLY A 77 -11.21 27.10 14.63
C GLY A 77 -12.72 27.38 14.70
N PRO A 78 -13.11 28.46 15.42
CA PRO A 78 -14.51 28.86 15.58
C PRO A 78 -15.07 29.69 14.39
N THR A 79 -14.32 29.77 13.29
CA THR A 79 -14.65 30.57 12.10
C THR A 79 -14.31 29.80 10.83
N ASP A 80 -15.14 29.93 9.79
CA ASP A 80 -14.95 29.25 8.52
C ASP A 80 -13.59 29.60 7.87
N ALA A 81 -12.91 28.59 7.34
CA ALA A 81 -11.67 28.69 6.60
C ALA A 81 -11.92 28.56 5.09
N SER A 82 -11.22 29.36 4.29
CA SER A 82 -11.07 29.14 2.86
C SER A 82 -9.64 28.68 2.59
N VAL A 83 -9.51 27.49 1.99
CA VAL A 83 -8.24 26.84 1.69
C VAL A 83 -8.04 26.80 0.17
N THR A 84 -6.88 27.26 -0.30
CA THR A 84 -6.40 27.03 -1.67
C THR A 84 -5.47 25.83 -1.63
N VAL A 85 -5.79 24.79 -2.39
CA VAL A 85 -4.96 23.59 -2.62
C VAL A 85 -4.26 23.76 -3.96
N THR A 86 -2.93 23.64 -3.99
CA THR A 86 -2.11 23.70 -5.20
C THR A 86 -1.38 22.38 -5.38
N TYR A 87 -1.43 21.82 -6.60
CA TYR A 87 -0.80 20.55 -6.95
C TYR A 87 0.37 20.80 -7.93
N SER A 88 1.57 20.32 -7.58
CA SER A 88 2.80 20.40 -8.38
C SER A 88 3.27 19.01 -8.80
N SER A 89 3.65 18.85 -10.06
CA SER A 89 4.21 17.62 -10.64
C SER A 89 5.70 17.80 -11.02
N PRO A 90 6.40 16.74 -11.50
CA PRO A 90 7.78 16.86 -11.98
C PRO A 90 7.95 17.67 -13.27
N CYS A 91 6.89 17.82 -14.07
CA CYS A 91 6.91 18.60 -15.30
C CYS A 91 5.51 19.24 -15.51
N PRO A 92 5.19 20.32 -14.77
CA PRO A 92 3.88 20.95 -14.85
C PRO A 92 3.76 21.77 -16.14
N GLU A 93 2.72 21.51 -16.95
CA GLU A 93 2.33 22.42 -18.03
C GLU A 93 1.71 23.70 -17.45
N GLU A 94 0.82 23.56 -16.47
CA GLU A 94 0.28 24.62 -15.61
C GLU A 94 0.11 24.07 -14.17
N LEU A 95 0.05 24.96 -13.17
CA LEU A 95 -0.27 24.56 -11.80
C LEU A 95 -1.79 24.35 -11.64
N LEU A 96 -2.19 23.15 -11.23
CA LEU A 96 -3.57 22.85 -10.89
C LEU A 96 -3.89 23.37 -9.49
N THR A 97 -5.01 24.07 -9.35
CA THR A 97 -5.47 24.62 -8.07
C THR A 97 -6.95 24.31 -7.81
N GLN A 98 -7.30 24.17 -6.54
CA GLN A 98 -8.66 23.89 -6.06
C GLN A 98 -8.95 24.73 -4.82
N ALA A 99 -10.14 25.33 -4.75
CA ALA A 99 -10.60 26.03 -3.55
C ALA A 99 -11.53 25.12 -2.72
N VAL A 100 -11.34 25.10 -1.41
CA VAL A 100 -12.13 24.33 -0.45
C VAL A 100 -12.58 25.26 0.69
N THR A 101 -13.83 25.18 1.10
CA THR A 101 -14.35 25.91 2.27
C THR A 101 -14.60 24.92 3.40
N LEU A 102 -13.99 25.18 4.55
CA LEU A 102 -14.14 24.37 5.77
C LEU A 102 -14.89 25.21 6.82
N PRO A 103 -16.18 24.94 7.08
CA PRO A 103 -16.90 25.56 8.18
C PRO A 103 -16.17 25.41 9.53
N ALA A 104 -16.48 26.26 10.50
CA ALA A 104 -15.97 26.14 11.86
C ALA A 104 -16.17 24.72 12.44
N GLY A 105 -15.10 24.07 12.91
CA GLY A 105 -15.11 22.69 13.44
C GLY A 105 -15.20 21.57 12.39
N ALA A 106 -15.44 21.89 11.12
CA ALA A 106 -15.67 20.92 10.06
C ALA A 106 -14.37 20.49 9.35
N GLY A 107 -14.44 19.37 8.63
CA GLY A 107 -13.36 18.84 7.83
C GLY A 107 -13.76 18.57 6.38
N ALA A 108 -12.78 18.12 5.60
CA ALA A 108 -12.99 17.60 4.26
C ALA A 108 -11.95 16.51 3.94
N SER A 109 -12.34 15.53 3.13
CA SER A 109 -11.42 14.57 2.52
C SER A 109 -11.38 14.78 1.01
N ILE A 110 -10.18 14.76 0.43
CA ILE A 110 -9.95 14.97 -1.00
C ILE A 110 -9.19 13.75 -1.53
N CYS A 111 -9.83 12.97 -2.41
CA CYS A 111 -9.13 11.95 -3.20
C CYS A 111 -8.33 12.65 -4.30
N VAL A 112 -7.01 12.67 -4.17
CA VAL A 112 -6.09 13.41 -5.05
C VAL A 112 -6.10 12.80 -6.45
N ASN A 113 -6.20 11.47 -6.58
CA ASN A 113 -6.38 10.78 -7.85
C ASN A 113 -7.56 11.32 -8.68
N HIS A 114 -8.68 11.66 -8.04
CA HIS A 114 -9.85 12.24 -8.72
C HIS A 114 -9.67 13.71 -9.14
N VAL A 115 -8.73 14.42 -8.51
CA VAL A 115 -8.47 15.85 -8.80
C VAL A 115 -7.41 16.01 -9.88
N VAL A 116 -6.28 15.30 -9.76
CA VAL A 116 -5.13 15.46 -10.67
C VAL A 116 -5.10 14.46 -11.83
N GLY A 117 -5.90 13.39 -11.75
CA GLY A 117 -5.89 12.27 -12.70
C GLY A 117 -4.83 11.21 -12.38
N HIS A 118 -4.73 10.20 -13.24
CA HIS A 118 -3.85 9.04 -13.05
C HIS A 118 -2.44 9.23 -13.63
N GLY A 119 -1.46 8.50 -13.09
CA GLY A 119 -0.17 8.24 -13.75
C GLY A 119 0.96 9.22 -13.46
N GLY A 120 0.79 10.18 -12.53
CA GLY A 120 1.79 11.21 -12.22
C GLY A 120 2.20 11.23 -10.75
N ASP A 121 3.40 11.73 -10.46
CA ASP A 121 3.77 12.09 -9.10
C ASP A 121 3.25 13.50 -8.76
N VAL A 122 2.88 13.70 -7.50
CA VAL A 122 2.25 14.94 -7.04
C VAL A 122 2.82 15.37 -5.69
N SER A 123 2.86 16.68 -5.50
CA SER A 123 3.13 17.34 -4.22
C SER A 123 2.09 18.43 -4.02
N ILE A 124 1.74 18.71 -2.77
CA ILE A 124 0.64 19.62 -2.43
C ILE A 124 1.20 20.80 -1.63
N ALA A 125 0.65 21.99 -1.89
CA ALA A 125 0.81 23.18 -1.06
C ALA A 125 -0.58 23.74 -0.74
N LEU A 126 -0.83 24.05 0.53
CA LEU A 126 -2.07 24.61 1.05
C LEU A 126 -1.84 26.03 1.55
N GLU A 127 -2.78 26.92 1.26
CA GLU A 127 -2.87 28.26 1.85
C GLU A 127 -4.26 28.47 2.43
N SER A 128 -4.37 28.86 3.71
CA SER A 128 -5.65 28.97 4.43
C SER A 128 -5.84 30.33 5.11
N THR A 129 -7.07 30.85 5.06
CA THR A 129 -7.43 32.12 5.72
C THR A 129 -7.36 32.08 7.25
N THR A 130 -7.41 30.89 7.84
CA THR A 130 -7.27 30.62 9.29
C THR A 130 -6.45 29.37 9.50
N GLY A 131 -5.88 29.20 10.71
CA GLY A 131 -5.17 27.97 11.07
C GLY A 131 -6.04 26.72 10.84
N ILE A 132 -5.49 25.74 10.13
CA ILE A 132 -6.06 24.42 9.89
C ILE A 132 -5.03 23.33 10.24
N ILE A 133 -5.49 22.11 10.41
CA ILE A 133 -4.60 20.93 10.52
C ILE A 133 -4.89 19.99 9.35
N ALA A 134 -3.86 19.33 8.84
CA ALA A 134 -4.01 18.37 7.74
C ALA A 134 -3.03 17.20 7.83
N GLU A 135 -3.45 16.06 7.27
CA GLU A 135 -2.60 14.90 7.02
C GLU A 135 -2.86 14.36 5.61
N ARG A 136 -1.81 13.91 4.92
CA ARG A 136 -1.92 13.13 3.67
C ARG A 136 -1.79 11.66 4.04
N GLN A 137 -2.77 10.85 3.69
CA GLN A 137 -2.70 9.38 3.73
C GLN A 137 -2.55 8.85 2.31
N VAL A 138 -1.65 7.89 2.11
CA VAL A 138 -1.52 7.16 0.84
C VAL A 138 -1.67 5.68 1.14
N TYR A 139 -2.51 4.99 0.39
CA TYR A 139 -2.66 3.54 0.39
C TYR A 139 -2.09 3.01 -0.92
N PHE A 140 -1.41 1.86 -0.91
CA PHE A 140 -0.72 1.38 -2.11
C PHE A 140 -0.62 -0.14 -2.26
N ASN A 141 -0.37 -0.55 -3.51
CA ASN A 141 0.18 -1.83 -3.93
C ASN A 141 1.48 -1.56 -4.72
N TYR A 142 2.57 -1.30 -4.00
CA TYR A 142 3.86 -0.92 -4.55
C TYR A 142 4.42 -2.04 -5.46
N LYS A 143 4.80 -1.66 -6.69
CA LYS A 143 5.19 -2.55 -7.79
C LYS A 143 4.18 -3.70 -8.07
N GLY A 144 2.94 -3.64 -7.57
CA GLY A 144 1.94 -4.71 -7.76
C GLY A 144 2.21 -5.98 -6.94
N ILE A 145 3.04 -5.90 -5.89
CA ILE A 145 3.39 -7.04 -5.00
C ILE A 145 3.51 -6.68 -3.51
N TRP A 146 3.74 -5.43 -3.14
CA TRP A 146 3.92 -4.98 -1.75
C TRP A 146 2.82 -4.00 -1.35
N THR A 147 1.85 -4.45 -0.56
CA THR A 147 0.80 -3.56 -0.07
C THR A 147 1.17 -2.83 1.21
N GLY A 148 0.56 -1.67 1.40
CA GLY A 148 0.72 -0.88 2.60
C GLY A 148 -0.04 0.44 2.53
N GLY A 149 0.34 1.35 3.40
CA GLY A 149 -0.06 2.73 3.35
C GLY A 149 0.64 3.53 4.44
N HIS A 150 0.76 4.83 4.24
CA HIS A 150 1.49 5.73 5.14
C HIS A 150 0.81 7.09 5.26
N VAL A 151 1.10 7.78 6.35
CA VAL A 151 0.55 9.11 6.64
C VAL A 151 1.69 10.09 6.94
N THR A 152 1.51 11.36 6.61
CA THR A 152 2.27 12.45 7.23
C THR A 152 1.36 13.62 7.57
N SER A 153 1.66 14.28 8.69
CA SER A 153 1.19 15.64 8.95
C SER A 153 1.82 16.60 7.94
N GLY A 154 1.04 17.57 7.46
CA GLY A 154 1.55 18.65 6.63
C GLY A 154 2.72 19.40 7.28
N ILE A 155 3.60 19.93 6.44
CA ILE A 155 4.79 20.68 6.86
C ILE A 155 4.42 22.17 6.87
N PRO A 156 4.57 22.93 7.97
CA PRO A 156 4.05 24.30 8.07
C PRO A 156 4.80 25.31 7.19
N GLU A 157 6.12 25.13 7.03
CA GLU A 157 6.98 26.01 6.23
C GLU A 157 8.07 25.24 5.46
N PRO A 158 8.45 25.70 4.25
CA PRO A 158 9.62 25.20 3.55
C PRO A 158 10.93 25.67 4.22
N SER A 159 12.02 24.92 4.04
CA SER A 159 13.32 25.17 4.68
C SER A 159 14.48 24.94 3.70
N ASP A 160 15.60 25.62 3.96
CA ASP A 160 16.89 25.45 3.28
C ASP A 160 17.66 24.22 3.79
N THR A 161 17.24 23.59 4.89
CA THR A 161 17.92 22.43 5.51
C THR A 161 16.93 21.40 6.04
N TRP A 162 17.20 20.12 5.75
CA TRP A 162 16.38 18.97 6.16
C TRP A 162 17.25 17.80 6.64
N TYR A 163 16.76 17.09 7.65
CA TYR A 163 17.42 15.95 8.30
C TYR A 163 16.50 14.73 8.32
N PHE A 164 17.08 13.54 8.14
CA PHE A 164 16.39 12.24 8.12
C PHE A 164 17.24 11.18 8.83
N ALA A 165 16.73 10.54 9.88
CA ALA A 165 17.51 9.64 10.74
C ALA A 165 17.45 8.15 10.37
N GLU A 166 16.34 7.68 9.82
CA GLU A 166 16.25 6.37 9.19
C GLU A 166 16.66 6.42 7.70
N GLY A 167 17.06 5.26 7.18
CA GLY A 167 17.26 4.98 5.77
C GLY A 167 18.00 3.65 5.59
N THR A 168 17.67 2.91 4.53
CA THR A 168 18.39 1.66 4.18
C THR A 168 18.18 1.26 2.72
N THR A 169 19.25 0.78 2.10
CA THR A 169 19.29 0.22 0.74
C THR A 169 19.53 -1.29 0.75
N ARG A 170 19.26 -1.94 1.89
CA ARG A 170 19.32 -3.40 2.05
C ARG A 170 18.38 -4.10 1.07
N GLU A 171 18.65 -5.38 0.84
CA GLU A 171 17.74 -6.26 0.10
C GLU A 171 16.35 -6.25 0.73
N GLY A 172 15.31 -6.23 -0.12
CA GLY A 172 13.93 -6.04 0.32
C GLY A 172 13.51 -4.58 0.55
N PHE A 173 14.39 -3.57 0.45
CA PHE A 173 14.03 -2.16 0.66
C PHE A 173 14.22 -1.29 -0.58
N GLN A 174 13.32 -0.32 -0.77
CA GLN A 174 13.45 0.77 -1.72
C GLN A 174 13.14 2.10 -1.01
N GLU A 175 14.15 2.94 -0.86
CA GLU A 175 14.06 4.29 -0.31
C GLU A 175 14.04 5.34 -1.42
N TRP A 176 13.22 6.37 -1.24
CA TRP A 176 13.17 7.55 -2.09
C TRP A 176 13.25 8.81 -1.24
N LEU A 177 13.78 9.88 -1.83
CA LEU A 177 13.70 11.23 -1.26
C LEU A 177 12.87 12.11 -2.20
N CYS A 178 11.75 12.63 -1.70
CA CYS A 178 10.81 13.48 -2.42
C CYS A 178 11.03 14.95 -2.03
N LEU A 179 11.36 15.78 -3.03
CA LEU A 179 11.75 17.18 -2.85
C LEU A 179 10.83 18.08 -3.67
N GLN A 180 10.04 18.92 -3.00
CA GLN A 180 9.19 19.93 -3.64
C GLN A 180 9.89 21.29 -3.56
N ASN A 181 9.98 21.98 -4.70
CA ASN A 181 10.34 23.40 -4.75
C ASN A 181 9.04 24.20 -4.98
N PRO A 182 8.40 24.74 -3.92
CA PRO A 182 7.20 25.54 -4.07
C PRO A 182 7.47 26.96 -4.62
N GLY A 183 8.75 27.36 -4.72
CA GLY A 183 9.16 28.71 -5.10
C GLY A 183 9.21 28.98 -6.61
N ASP A 184 9.26 30.27 -6.94
CA ASP A 184 9.29 30.80 -8.32
C ASP A 184 10.68 30.78 -8.98
N THR A 185 11.69 30.20 -8.31
CA THR A 185 13.08 30.15 -8.78
C THR A 185 13.67 28.77 -8.59
N ASP A 186 14.50 28.34 -9.53
CA ASP A 186 15.24 27.07 -9.42
C ASP A 186 16.16 27.08 -8.19
N VAL A 187 16.20 25.95 -7.48
CA VAL A 187 17.02 25.72 -6.29
C VAL A 187 17.96 24.55 -6.58
N THR A 188 19.19 24.58 -6.05
CA THR A 188 20.07 23.41 -6.02
C THR A 188 20.08 22.83 -4.61
N ALA A 189 19.77 21.54 -4.48
CA ALA A 189 19.87 20.80 -3.23
C ALA A 189 21.06 19.86 -3.26
N THR A 190 21.91 19.91 -2.24
CA THR A 190 22.97 18.93 -1.97
C THR A 190 22.51 17.99 -0.88
N ILE A 191 22.46 16.70 -1.21
CA ILE A 191 22.11 15.60 -0.32
C ILE A 191 23.42 14.96 0.15
N THR A 192 23.65 14.97 1.46
CA THR A 192 24.73 14.21 2.12
C THR A 192 24.14 12.93 2.71
N TYR A 193 24.53 11.80 2.16
CA TYR A 193 24.18 10.46 2.63
C TYR A 193 25.19 10.02 3.71
N MET A 194 24.79 10.11 4.98
CA MET A 194 25.61 9.70 6.13
C MET A 194 25.38 8.22 6.43
N LEU A 195 26.34 7.36 6.12
CA LEU A 195 26.19 5.91 6.23
C LEU A 195 26.47 5.42 7.67
N GLY A 196 25.88 4.28 8.04
CA GLY A 196 26.16 3.60 9.32
C GLY A 196 27.61 3.12 9.49
N THR A 197 28.43 3.21 8.45
CA THR A 197 29.88 2.96 8.48
C THR A 197 30.72 4.20 8.84
N GLY A 198 30.11 5.38 8.94
CA GLY A 198 30.80 6.68 9.02
C GLY A 198 31.33 7.21 7.67
N GLU A 199 31.15 6.45 6.59
CA GLU A 199 31.33 6.94 5.22
C GLU A 199 30.23 7.95 4.88
N ASN A 200 30.58 9.01 4.15
CA ASN A 200 29.66 10.06 3.74
C ASN A 200 29.77 10.24 2.22
N LEU A 201 28.63 10.21 1.52
CA LEU A 201 28.54 10.43 0.07
C LEU A 201 27.71 11.71 -0.19
N GLU A 202 27.95 12.39 -1.31
CA GLU A 202 27.24 13.62 -1.67
C GLU A 202 26.73 13.60 -3.10
N GLU A 203 25.54 14.16 -3.30
CA GLU A 203 24.89 14.34 -4.60
C GLU A 203 24.24 15.72 -4.67
N SER A 204 24.34 16.42 -5.80
CA SER A 204 23.68 17.71 -6.01
C SER A 204 22.64 17.62 -7.12
N ILE A 205 21.40 18.02 -6.79
CA ILE A 205 20.21 17.93 -7.64
C ILE A 205 19.67 19.33 -7.93
N LEU A 206 19.30 19.59 -9.18
CA LEU A 206 18.56 20.78 -9.58
C LEU A 206 17.05 20.56 -9.33
N LEU A 207 16.43 21.47 -8.60
CA LEU A 207 15.00 21.49 -8.29
C LEU A 207 14.37 22.69 -9.01
N VAL A 208 13.71 22.44 -10.13
CA VAL A 208 13.11 23.49 -10.98
C VAL A 208 11.97 24.19 -10.21
N ALA A 209 11.81 25.49 -10.43
CA ALA A 209 10.74 26.30 -9.84
C ALA A 209 9.35 25.64 -9.97
N ARG A 210 8.58 25.62 -8.88
CA ARG A 210 7.20 25.08 -8.80
C ARG A 210 7.05 23.59 -9.13
N THR A 211 8.13 22.81 -9.09
CA THR A 211 8.13 21.37 -9.43
C THR A 211 8.41 20.47 -8.23
N ARG A 212 8.27 19.15 -8.46
CA ARG A 212 8.58 18.07 -7.53
C ARG A 212 9.61 17.13 -8.15
N THR A 213 10.70 16.85 -7.43
CA THR A 213 11.72 15.88 -7.82
C THR A 213 11.66 14.66 -6.89
N THR A 214 12.02 13.48 -7.39
CA THR A 214 12.24 12.28 -6.56
C THR A 214 13.58 11.66 -6.90
N VAL A 215 14.34 11.34 -5.87
CA VAL A 215 15.67 10.73 -5.94
C VAL A 215 15.58 9.28 -5.51
N ASP A 216 16.15 8.37 -6.30
CA ASP A 216 16.32 6.95 -5.98
C ASP A 216 17.54 6.78 -5.07
N VAL A 217 17.33 6.65 -3.76
CA VAL A 217 18.45 6.55 -2.81
C VAL A 217 19.23 5.26 -3.03
N ASN A 218 18.55 4.15 -3.32
CA ASN A 218 19.19 2.88 -3.67
C ASN A 218 20.09 3.01 -4.92
N GLY A 219 19.62 3.75 -5.93
CA GLY A 219 20.38 4.08 -7.13
C GLY A 219 21.62 4.94 -6.85
N SER A 220 21.49 5.96 -6.00
CA SER A 220 22.56 6.92 -5.71
C SER A 220 23.72 6.36 -4.86
N ILE A 221 23.43 5.52 -3.85
CA ILE A 221 24.48 5.00 -2.92
C ILE A 221 24.79 3.50 -3.05
N GLY A 222 24.02 2.78 -3.87
CA GLY A 222 24.13 1.33 -4.04
C GLY A 222 23.55 0.52 -2.88
N ALA A 223 23.46 -0.80 -3.09
CA ALA A 223 22.75 -1.72 -2.19
C ALA A 223 23.52 -2.04 -0.89
N GLY A 224 22.77 -2.50 0.13
CA GLY A 224 23.31 -3.05 1.38
C GLY A 224 23.84 -2.01 2.35
N ARG A 225 23.36 -0.76 2.28
CA ARG A 225 23.78 0.34 3.17
C ARG A 225 22.67 0.69 4.15
N ASP A 226 23.08 1.07 5.36
CA ASP A 226 22.26 1.84 6.29
C ASP A 226 22.63 3.32 6.12
N VAL A 227 21.63 4.20 5.98
CA VAL A 227 21.83 5.60 5.61
C VAL A 227 20.94 6.53 6.43
N SER A 228 21.41 7.76 6.62
CA SER A 228 20.65 8.91 7.09
C SER A 228 20.98 10.09 6.18
N LEU A 229 20.09 11.06 6.04
CA LEU A 229 20.22 12.13 5.05
C LEU A 229 20.33 13.50 5.72
N VAL A 230 21.21 14.34 5.19
CA VAL A 230 21.20 15.79 5.41
C VAL A 230 21.08 16.48 4.07
N VAL A 231 20.01 17.23 3.86
CA VAL A 231 19.76 17.98 2.62
C VAL A 231 20.00 19.46 2.89
N ASN A 232 20.87 20.10 2.12
CA ASN A 232 21.14 21.53 2.17
C ASN A 232 20.79 22.15 0.81
N ALA A 233 19.87 23.10 0.79
CA ALA A 233 19.35 23.71 -0.42
C ALA A 233 19.80 25.18 -0.56
N SER A 234 19.92 25.68 -1.79
CA SER A 234 20.25 27.08 -2.07
C SER A 234 19.06 28.04 -1.91
N GLY A 235 17.96 27.57 -1.31
CA GLY A 235 16.69 28.25 -1.12
C GLY A 235 15.60 27.29 -0.65
N PRO A 236 14.42 27.81 -0.28
CA PRO A 236 13.42 27.08 0.49
C PRO A 236 12.76 25.95 -0.30
N ILE A 237 12.82 24.73 0.24
CA ILE A 237 12.20 23.51 -0.30
C ILE A 237 11.46 22.73 0.79
N VAL A 238 10.71 21.71 0.39
CA VAL A 238 10.01 20.80 1.30
C VAL A 238 10.49 19.37 1.01
N ALA A 239 10.73 18.56 2.05
CA ALA A 239 11.31 17.23 1.92
C ALA A 239 10.54 16.15 2.71
N GLU A 240 10.26 15.03 2.04
CA GLU A 240 9.68 13.81 2.62
C GLU A 240 10.43 12.57 2.11
N ARG A 241 10.43 11.47 2.88
CA ARG A 241 11.18 10.23 2.55
C ARG A 241 10.28 8.99 2.69
N PRO A 242 9.63 8.53 1.60
CA PRO A 242 8.95 7.24 1.60
C PRO A 242 9.94 6.09 1.40
N ILE A 243 9.72 5.01 2.14
CA ILE A 243 10.43 3.73 2.02
C ILE A 243 9.39 2.64 1.82
N TYR A 244 9.58 1.81 0.80
CA TYR A 244 8.75 0.63 0.51
C TYR A 244 9.57 -0.62 0.75
N PHE A 245 8.98 -1.66 1.33
CA PHE A 245 9.75 -2.81 1.78
C PHE A 245 9.01 -4.15 1.73
N ASP A 246 9.84 -5.18 1.74
CA ASP A 246 9.55 -6.57 2.02
C ASP A 246 10.52 -7.02 3.13
N TYR A 247 10.10 -6.81 4.37
CA TYR A 247 10.96 -6.98 5.52
C TYR A 247 11.19 -8.46 5.83
N LYS A 248 12.45 -8.90 5.73
CA LYS A 248 12.91 -10.27 6.03
C LYS A 248 12.17 -11.38 5.27
N ASP A 249 11.75 -11.11 4.04
CA ASP A 249 10.88 -12.00 3.24
C ASP A 249 9.55 -12.37 3.95
N ALA A 250 9.11 -11.54 4.89
CA ALA A 250 8.04 -11.88 5.83
C ALA A 250 6.94 -10.82 5.87
N TRP A 251 7.28 -9.53 5.97
CA TRP A 251 6.31 -8.44 6.15
C TRP A 251 6.48 -7.34 5.11
N ARG A 252 5.56 -7.29 4.16
CA ARG A 252 5.48 -6.26 3.13
C ARG A 252 4.83 -4.99 3.69
N GLY A 253 5.24 -3.84 3.18
CA GLY A 253 4.74 -2.56 3.64
C GLY A 253 5.45 -1.37 3.02
N GLY A 254 5.28 -0.22 3.65
CA GLY A 254 5.99 1.01 3.32
C GLY A 254 5.51 2.15 4.19
N HIS A 255 6.40 3.09 4.45
CA HIS A 255 6.20 4.20 5.39
C HIS A 255 6.85 5.47 4.88
N ASN A 256 6.38 6.63 5.34
CA ASN A 256 6.89 7.93 4.94
C ASN A 256 7.08 8.83 6.16
N VAL A 257 8.04 9.77 6.09
CA VAL A 257 8.25 10.77 7.13
C VAL A 257 8.49 12.16 6.52
N ALA A 258 7.95 13.18 7.17
CA ALA A 258 8.34 14.56 6.96
C ALA A 258 9.70 14.83 7.60
N GLY A 259 10.67 15.31 6.82
CA GLY A 259 12.02 15.59 7.32
C GLY A 259 12.00 16.56 8.50
N SER A 260 13.05 16.55 9.32
CA SER A 260 13.22 17.58 10.35
C SER A 260 13.95 18.78 9.78
N THR A 261 13.49 20.00 10.06
CA THR A 261 14.24 21.24 9.78
C THR A 261 15.27 21.54 10.89
N GLU A 262 15.13 20.89 12.04
CA GLU A 262 15.93 21.11 13.24
C GLU A 262 16.51 19.82 13.82
N LEU A 263 17.63 19.96 14.52
CA LEU A 263 18.21 18.93 15.40
C LEU A 263 17.83 19.21 16.86
N GLY A 264 17.95 18.21 17.72
CA GLY A 264 17.56 18.29 19.12
C GLY A 264 18.38 17.37 20.01
N ARG A 265 18.44 17.72 21.29
CA ARG A 265 19.06 16.90 22.34
C ARG A 265 18.06 16.01 23.04
N GLU A 266 16.78 16.38 23.01
CA GLU A 266 15.69 15.60 23.58
C GLU A 266 14.74 15.19 22.46
N TRP A 267 14.35 13.91 22.47
CA TRP A 267 13.39 13.34 21.54
C TRP A 267 12.46 12.38 22.27
N TYR A 268 11.17 12.41 21.92
CA TYR A 268 10.10 11.71 22.60
C TYR A 268 9.25 10.91 21.61
N PHE A 269 8.83 9.71 22.02
CA PHE A 269 8.06 8.76 21.24
C PHE A 269 6.97 8.13 22.11
N ALA A 270 5.70 8.33 21.77
CA ALA A 270 4.56 7.89 22.60
C ALA A 270 4.11 6.44 22.33
N GLU A 271 4.14 5.98 21.08
CA GLU A 271 3.97 4.58 20.72
C GLU A 271 5.32 3.81 20.82
N GLY A 272 5.19 2.50 20.96
CA GLY A 272 6.22 1.48 20.81
C GLY A 272 5.70 0.15 21.36
N THR A 273 6.15 -0.97 20.81
CA THR A 273 5.84 -2.30 21.35
C THR A 273 6.88 -3.36 20.96
N THR A 274 7.26 -4.17 21.95
CA THR A 274 8.14 -5.33 21.80
C THR A 274 7.37 -6.65 21.84
N ARG A 275 6.04 -6.60 21.66
CA ARG A 275 5.15 -7.77 21.61
C ARG A 275 5.45 -8.64 20.40
N HIS A 276 5.02 -9.91 20.47
CA HIS A 276 5.17 -10.86 19.37
C HIS A 276 4.44 -10.36 18.12
N GLY A 277 5.12 -10.36 16.97
CA GLY A 277 4.59 -9.84 15.71
C GLY A 277 4.98 -8.39 15.44
N PHE A 278 5.87 -7.78 16.25
CA PHE A 278 6.42 -6.45 16.04
C PHE A 278 7.95 -6.47 16.17
N GLU A 279 8.62 -5.69 15.33
CA GLU A 279 10.03 -5.34 15.47
C GLU A 279 10.21 -3.83 15.37
N GLU A 280 10.59 -3.21 16.48
CA GLU A 280 10.78 -1.78 16.65
C GLU A 280 12.28 -1.42 16.68
N TRP A 281 12.63 -0.34 16.01
CA TRP A 281 14.00 0.17 15.94
C TRP A 281 14.01 1.66 16.26
N LEU A 282 15.10 2.13 16.88
CA LEU A 282 15.37 3.55 17.07
C LEU A 282 16.57 3.94 16.20
N CYS A 283 16.35 4.86 15.28
CA CYS A 283 17.36 5.40 14.36
C CYS A 283 17.80 6.77 14.84
N ILE A 284 19.11 6.96 15.02
CA ILE A 284 19.70 8.21 15.52
C ILE A 284 20.72 8.71 14.49
N LEU A 285 20.44 9.85 13.87
CA LEU A 285 21.39 10.59 13.05
C LEU A 285 22.19 11.53 13.95
N ASN A 286 23.52 11.37 13.94
CA ASN A 286 24.45 12.33 14.52
C ASN A 286 25.27 13.00 13.40
N PRO A 287 24.94 14.24 12.99
CA PRO A 287 25.70 14.99 11.98
C PRO A 287 26.91 15.72 12.58
N GLY A 288 27.09 15.68 13.89
CA GLY A 288 28.18 16.34 14.62
C GLY A 288 29.42 15.46 14.84
N ASP A 289 30.19 15.81 15.87
CA ASP A 289 31.29 14.99 16.40
C ASP A 289 30.75 13.81 17.25
N GLU A 290 31.62 12.94 17.78
CA GLU A 290 31.21 11.80 18.62
C GLU A 290 30.39 12.25 19.83
N SER A 291 29.35 11.50 20.16
CA SER A 291 28.37 11.85 21.21
C SER A 291 27.86 10.60 21.93
N THR A 292 27.03 10.78 22.96
CA THR A 292 26.31 9.69 23.65
C THR A 292 24.84 10.08 23.78
N ALA A 293 23.95 9.11 23.59
CA ALA A 293 22.54 9.21 23.89
C ALA A 293 22.18 8.33 25.10
N ARG A 294 21.60 8.93 26.13
CA ARG A 294 20.84 8.25 27.17
C ARG A 294 19.45 7.96 26.62
N ILE A 295 19.09 6.69 26.50
CA ILE A 295 17.78 6.24 26.03
C ILE A 295 17.02 5.67 27.23
N GLU A 296 15.79 6.13 27.42
CA GLU A 296 14.92 5.74 28.53
C GLU A 296 13.61 5.16 27.99
N TYR A 297 13.34 3.91 28.36
CA TYR A 297 12.18 3.12 27.94
C TYR A 297 11.13 3.11 29.05
N LEU A 298 10.00 3.77 28.81
CA LEU A 298 8.85 3.84 29.70
C LEU A 298 7.90 2.69 29.40
N TYR A 299 7.24 2.13 30.41
CA TYR A 299 6.34 0.98 30.29
C TYR A 299 4.96 1.27 30.90
N ASP A 300 3.98 0.42 30.63
CA ASP A 300 2.67 0.47 31.31
C ASP A 300 2.78 0.21 32.81
N ASP A 301 3.74 -0.62 33.22
CA ASP A 301 4.00 -0.95 34.62
C ASP A 301 5.50 -1.08 34.96
N GLY A 302 5.84 -0.70 36.20
CA GLY A 302 7.21 -0.72 36.71
C GLY A 302 8.04 0.54 36.40
N PRO A 303 9.30 0.59 36.85
CA PRO A 303 10.20 1.70 36.59
C PRO A 303 10.71 1.68 35.14
N PRO A 304 11.08 2.84 34.57
CA PRO A 304 11.68 2.89 33.25
C PRO A 304 13.06 2.21 33.23
N LEU A 305 13.43 1.66 32.08
CA LEU A 305 14.79 1.15 31.82
C LEU A 305 15.62 2.23 31.15
N VAL A 306 16.86 2.43 31.61
CA VAL A 306 17.79 3.42 31.06
C VAL A 306 19.00 2.70 30.47
N THR A 307 19.39 3.07 29.26
CA THR A 307 20.59 2.58 28.55
C THR A 307 21.39 3.75 28.00
N GLU A 308 22.71 3.58 27.83
CA GLU A 308 23.58 4.54 27.15
C GLU A 308 24.01 3.97 25.79
N GLN A 309 23.89 4.77 24.74
CA GLN A 309 24.26 4.42 23.37
C GLN A 309 25.30 5.42 22.86
N ALA A 310 26.50 4.93 22.54
CA ALA A 310 27.53 5.73 21.88
C ALA A 310 27.12 6.05 20.43
N LEU A 311 27.37 7.29 19.99
CA LEU A 311 27.04 7.80 18.67
C LEU A 311 28.32 8.20 17.93
N GLY A 312 28.58 7.58 16.78
CA GLY A 312 29.70 7.97 15.91
C GLY A 312 29.50 9.35 15.30
N ALA A 313 30.59 10.08 15.04
CA ALA A 313 30.55 11.35 14.33
C ALA A 313 30.05 11.17 12.88
N ARG A 314 29.21 12.10 12.39
CA ARG A 314 28.69 12.14 11.00
C ARG A 314 28.20 10.78 10.49
N SER A 315 27.34 10.14 11.28
CA SER A 315 26.91 8.77 11.06
C SER A 315 25.51 8.50 11.59
N ARG A 316 24.92 7.39 11.12
CA ARG A 316 23.70 6.80 11.67
C ARG A 316 24.03 5.73 12.70
N THR A 317 23.36 5.78 13.84
CA THR A 317 23.31 4.69 14.83
C THR A 317 21.90 4.07 14.84
N THR A 318 21.79 2.77 15.13
CA THR A 318 20.49 2.08 15.18
C THR A 318 20.45 1.11 16.36
N VAL A 319 19.37 1.18 17.13
CA VAL A 319 19.13 0.33 18.30
C VAL A 319 17.92 -0.56 18.03
N PHE A 320 18.04 -1.87 18.29
CA PHE A 320 16.92 -2.80 18.24
C PHE A 320 16.15 -2.76 19.56
N VAL A 321 14.93 -2.20 19.55
CA VAL A 321 14.20 -1.89 20.78
C VAL A 321 13.71 -3.16 21.46
N ASN A 322 13.31 -4.19 20.71
CA ASN A 322 12.88 -5.48 21.28
C ASN A 322 13.95 -6.15 22.17
N GLU A 323 15.23 -5.99 21.84
CA GLU A 323 16.34 -6.46 22.67
C GLU A 323 16.65 -5.48 23.81
N ALA A 324 16.77 -4.19 23.51
CA ALA A 324 17.16 -3.17 24.48
C ALA A 324 16.13 -2.96 25.60
N ALA A 325 14.84 -2.86 25.27
CA ALA A 325 13.74 -2.70 26.22
C ALA A 325 13.25 -4.04 26.83
N GLY A 326 13.63 -5.16 26.21
CA GLY A 326 13.17 -6.51 26.56
C GLY A 326 11.79 -6.85 25.98
N PRO A 327 11.45 -8.15 25.86
CA PRO A 327 10.34 -8.63 25.04
C PRO A 327 8.97 -8.52 25.73
N GLY A 328 7.91 -8.42 24.92
CA GLY A 328 6.52 -8.59 25.36
C GLY A 328 5.87 -7.38 26.02
N LYS A 329 6.42 -6.18 25.85
CA LYS A 329 5.97 -4.94 26.50
C LYS A 329 5.40 -3.95 25.48
N ASP A 330 4.54 -3.05 25.93
CA ASP A 330 4.37 -1.76 25.25
C ASP A 330 5.35 -0.76 25.84
N VAL A 331 5.90 0.10 25.00
CA VAL A 331 7.03 0.97 25.34
C VAL A 331 6.84 2.37 24.76
N SER A 332 7.28 3.38 25.50
CA SER A 332 7.46 4.75 24.99
C SER A 332 8.92 5.13 25.20
N ILE A 333 9.52 5.93 24.31
CA ILE A 333 10.95 6.24 24.35
C ILE A 333 11.18 7.72 24.63
N LYS A 334 12.07 8.01 25.59
CA LYS A 334 12.77 9.30 25.68
C LYS A 334 14.24 9.10 25.27
N VAL A 335 14.78 10.00 24.47
CA VAL A 335 16.21 10.10 24.16
C VAL A 335 16.74 11.43 24.67
N GLU A 336 17.89 11.42 25.36
CA GLU A 336 18.65 12.59 25.79
C GLU A 336 20.10 12.46 25.28
N ALA A 337 20.56 13.36 24.42
CA ALA A 337 21.88 13.31 23.81
C ALA A 337 22.77 14.52 24.20
N ASP A 338 24.07 14.28 24.35
CA ASP A 338 25.06 15.33 24.65
C ASP A 338 25.24 16.33 23.49
N GLY A 339 25.00 15.85 22.25
CA GLY A 339 25.06 16.60 21.00
C GLY A 339 23.70 16.71 20.32
N ASP A 340 23.61 17.57 19.31
CA ASP A 340 22.37 17.83 18.58
C ASP A 340 22.17 16.75 17.50
N VAL A 341 21.14 15.92 17.66
CA VAL A 341 20.85 14.73 16.84
C VAL A 341 19.43 14.79 16.26
N LEU A 342 19.08 13.84 15.38
CA LEU A 342 17.69 13.55 15.01
C LEU A 342 17.37 12.09 15.36
N CYS A 343 16.16 11.84 15.85
CA CYS A 343 15.65 10.49 16.12
C CYS A 343 14.39 10.17 15.32
N GLU A 344 14.33 8.97 14.75
CA GLU A 344 13.15 8.38 14.10
C GLU A 344 12.95 6.93 14.59
N ARG A 345 11.68 6.51 14.75
CA ARG A 345 11.28 5.16 15.20
C ARG A 345 10.50 4.44 14.11
N PRO A 346 11.15 3.62 13.26
CA PRO A 346 10.45 2.65 12.43
C PRO A 346 10.05 1.40 13.22
N MET A 347 8.91 0.85 12.84
CA MET A 347 8.40 -0.43 13.33
C MET A 347 7.86 -1.25 12.16
N TYR A 348 8.20 -2.54 12.11
CA TYR A 348 7.70 -3.51 11.13
C TYR A 348 6.88 -4.58 11.85
N PHE A 349 5.78 -5.06 11.28
CA PHE A 349 4.85 -5.91 12.00
C PHE A 349 4.03 -6.90 11.17
N TYR A 350 3.43 -7.86 11.87
CA TYR A 350 2.33 -8.71 11.43
C TYR A 350 1.20 -8.69 12.46
N TYR A 351 0.40 -7.63 12.37
CA TYR A 351 -0.67 -7.28 13.29
C TYR A 351 -1.78 -8.33 13.27
N HIS A 352 -2.21 -8.74 14.47
CA HIS A 352 -3.19 -9.82 14.71
C HIS A 352 -2.98 -11.13 13.92
N SER A 353 -1.75 -11.41 13.46
CA SER A 353 -1.46 -12.50 12.53
C SER A 353 -2.32 -12.46 11.26
N ALA A 354 -2.61 -11.25 10.77
CA ALA A 354 -3.51 -11.00 9.65
C ALA A 354 -2.99 -9.89 8.73
N TRP A 355 -2.48 -8.77 9.27
CA TRP A 355 -2.07 -7.60 8.49
C TRP A 355 -0.57 -7.36 8.62
N GLU A 356 0.17 -7.59 7.54
CA GLU A 356 1.58 -7.19 7.43
C GLU A 356 1.68 -5.69 7.12
N GLY A 357 2.74 -5.06 7.61
CA GLY A 357 3.01 -3.64 7.39
C GLY A 357 4.20 -3.12 8.19
N GLY A 358 4.29 -1.79 8.26
CA GLY A 358 5.26 -1.06 9.07
C GLY A 358 5.12 0.44 8.86
N HIS A 359 5.55 1.22 9.85
CA HIS A 359 5.45 2.68 9.87
C HIS A 359 6.68 3.31 10.52
N VAL A 360 6.86 4.61 10.32
CA VAL A 360 7.90 5.42 10.98
C VAL A 360 7.28 6.67 11.57
N VAL A 361 7.80 7.13 12.71
CA VAL A 361 7.56 8.49 13.19
C VAL A 361 8.87 9.21 13.49
N LYS A 362 8.91 10.52 13.22
CA LYS A 362 9.93 11.44 13.71
C LYS A 362 9.54 11.82 15.15
N GLY A 363 10.48 11.70 16.10
CA GLY A 363 10.16 11.99 17.50
C GLY A 363 9.72 13.44 17.71
N SER A 364 8.93 13.70 18.75
CA SER A 364 8.66 15.06 19.20
C SER A 364 9.88 15.61 19.96
N ARG A 365 10.19 16.91 19.82
CA ARG A 365 11.30 17.55 20.58
C ARG A 365 10.91 17.92 22.01
N SER A 366 9.61 17.95 22.29
CA SER A 366 8.98 18.37 23.53
C SER A 366 7.64 17.63 23.70
N GLY A 367 7.15 17.60 24.94
CA GLY A 367 5.71 17.44 25.16
C GLY A 367 5.01 18.78 25.02
N GLU A 368 3.74 18.74 24.66
CA GLU A 368 2.91 19.92 24.36
C GLU A 368 1.63 19.90 25.18
N ASP A 369 1.06 21.07 25.45
CA ASP A 369 -0.18 21.20 26.25
C ASP A 369 -1.40 20.61 25.52
N ALA A 370 -1.37 20.56 24.18
CA ALA A 370 -2.39 19.94 23.35
C ALA A 370 -1.81 19.30 22.08
N TRP A 371 -2.54 18.31 21.55
CA TRP A 371 -2.29 17.71 20.24
C TRP A 371 -3.62 17.50 19.50
N GLN A 372 -3.61 17.57 18.18
CA GLN A 372 -4.80 17.44 17.34
C GLN A 372 -4.55 16.50 16.16
N PHE A 373 -5.57 15.74 15.76
CA PHE A 373 -5.53 14.85 14.61
C PHE A 373 -6.75 15.14 13.73
N PRO A 374 -6.60 15.46 12.42
CA PRO A 374 -7.72 15.85 11.54
C PRO A 374 -8.77 14.74 11.35
N THR A 375 -8.40 13.49 11.66
CA THR A 375 -9.29 12.32 11.73
C THR A 375 -8.83 11.36 12.84
N ALA A 376 -9.74 10.53 13.33
CA ALA A 376 -9.47 9.39 14.21
C ALA A 376 -9.04 8.14 13.42
N ALA A 377 -9.16 8.14 12.08
CA ALA A 377 -8.84 7.02 11.18
C ALA A 377 -9.56 5.70 11.54
N VAL A 378 -10.80 5.80 12.00
CA VAL A 378 -11.67 4.67 12.38
C VAL A 378 -12.59 4.25 11.23
N GLY A 379 -12.93 2.96 11.14
CA GLY A 379 -13.87 2.46 10.14
C GLY A 379 -13.81 0.94 9.95
N SER A 380 -14.62 0.44 9.01
CA SER A 380 -14.55 -0.98 8.62
C SER A 380 -13.20 -1.29 8.00
N GLY A 381 -12.47 -2.26 8.57
CA GLY A 381 -11.12 -2.64 8.13
C GLY A 381 -10.00 -1.79 8.73
N PHE A 382 -10.27 -0.97 9.75
CA PHE A 382 -9.30 -0.12 10.44
C PHE A 382 -9.34 -0.35 11.96
N GLU A 383 -8.16 -0.44 12.58
CA GLU A 383 -7.95 -0.45 14.02
C GLU A 383 -6.98 0.69 14.38
N ALA A 384 -7.54 1.77 14.94
CA ALA A 384 -6.80 2.97 15.30
C ALA A 384 -6.63 3.09 16.81
N TRP A 385 -5.44 3.52 17.23
CA TRP A 385 -5.09 3.73 18.62
C TRP A 385 -4.58 5.16 18.81
N LEU A 386 -4.61 5.64 20.04
CA LEU A 386 -3.95 6.88 20.46
C LEU A 386 -3.01 6.53 21.61
N CYS A 387 -1.72 6.66 21.36
CA CYS A 387 -0.65 6.44 22.32
C CYS A 387 -0.25 7.77 22.95
N LEU A 388 -0.19 7.79 24.28
CA LEU A 388 0.10 8.95 25.11
C LEU A 388 1.30 8.68 25.99
N MET A 389 2.19 9.66 26.12
CA MET A 389 3.34 9.63 27.01
C MET A 389 3.33 10.88 27.89
N ASN A 390 3.48 10.69 29.21
CA ASN A 390 3.78 11.77 30.15
C ASN A 390 5.31 11.85 30.32
N PRO A 391 6.02 12.80 29.67
CA PRO A 391 7.46 12.95 29.82
C PRO A 391 7.88 13.56 31.17
N GLY A 392 6.92 14.05 31.98
CA GLY A 392 7.17 14.80 33.20
C GLY A 392 7.45 13.95 34.45
N SER A 393 8.09 14.59 35.43
CA SER A 393 8.40 14.02 36.76
C SER A 393 7.22 13.99 37.74
N ASP A 394 6.05 14.46 37.31
CA ASP A 394 4.84 14.57 38.12
C ASP A 394 3.66 13.87 37.43
N ASP A 395 2.61 13.58 38.19
CA ASP A 395 1.29 13.24 37.65
C ASP A 395 0.80 14.32 36.66
N ASN A 396 0.18 13.85 35.57
CA ASN A 396 -0.46 14.65 34.53
C ASN A 396 -1.88 14.11 34.27
N ARG A 397 -2.86 15.01 34.13
CA ARG A 397 -4.24 14.65 33.81
C ARG A 397 -4.52 15.07 32.37
N VAL A 398 -4.82 14.09 31.52
CA VAL A 398 -4.94 14.25 30.07
C VAL A 398 -6.39 14.02 29.66
N THR A 399 -6.99 15.02 29.02
CA THR A 399 -8.31 14.90 28.38
C THR A 399 -8.11 14.46 26.94
N VAL A 400 -8.83 13.42 26.52
CA VAL A 400 -8.98 13.03 25.12
C VAL A 400 -10.40 13.38 24.70
N GLU A 401 -10.52 14.26 23.71
CA GLU A 401 -11.77 14.72 23.11
C GLU A 401 -11.90 14.16 21.69
N ILE A 402 -13.06 13.61 21.37
CA ILE A 402 -13.41 13.08 20.06
C ILE A 402 -14.64 13.84 19.58
N PHE A 403 -14.49 14.48 18.43
CA PHE A 403 -15.50 15.30 17.77
C PHE A 403 -15.93 14.60 16.48
N GLY A 404 -17.16 14.83 16.04
CA GLY A 404 -17.64 14.41 14.73
C GLY A 404 -18.85 15.23 14.27
N ASP A 405 -19.56 14.74 13.27
CA ASP A 405 -20.69 15.45 12.63
C ASP A 405 -21.91 15.58 13.56
N GLY A 406 -21.87 16.61 14.42
CA GLY A 406 -22.89 16.91 15.43
C GLY A 406 -22.72 16.16 16.76
N ASP A 407 -21.74 15.25 16.85
CA ASP A 407 -21.45 14.44 18.02
C ASP A 407 -20.13 14.81 18.71
N TYR A 408 -20.05 14.54 20.02
CA TYR A 408 -18.88 14.79 20.86
C TYR A 408 -18.80 13.77 21.99
N ARG A 409 -17.60 13.30 22.28
CA ARG A 409 -17.29 12.45 23.43
C ARG A 409 -15.95 12.87 24.03
N SER A 410 -15.80 12.77 25.33
CA SER A 410 -14.50 12.97 25.98
C SER A 410 -14.28 12.02 27.14
N GLN A 411 -13.02 11.77 27.43
CA GLN A 411 -12.56 10.96 28.56
C GLN A 411 -11.32 11.60 29.19
N GLU A 412 -11.13 11.34 30.48
CA GLU A 412 -10.00 11.85 31.26
C GLU A 412 -9.11 10.68 31.71
N ILE A 413 -7.81 10.82 31.50
CA ILE A 413 -6.78 9.82 31.77
C ILE A 413 -5.81 10.42 32.79
N SER A 414 -5.63 9.75 33.92
CA SER A 414 -4.62 10.13 34.91
C SER A 414 -3.34 9.34 34.65
N MET A 415 -2.26 10.03 34.30
CA MET A 415 -0.96 9.44 34.01
C MET A 415 0.01 9.80 35.13
N GLY A 416 0.68 8.79 35.69
CA GLY A 416 1.77 9.01 36.64
C GLY A 416 3.01 9.64 35.99
N PRO A 417 4.05 9.98 36.77
CA PRO A 417 5.31 10.48 36.23
C PRO A 417 6.00 9.42 35.36
N TYR A 418 6.57 9.84 34.23
CA TYR A 418 7.24 8.95 33.27
C TYR A 418 6.39 7.73 32.87
N ALA A 419 5.08 7.92 32.72
CA ALA A 419 4.13 6.87 32.36
C ALA A 419 3.65 6.99 30.90
N ARG A 420 3.13 5.89 30.37
CA ARG A 420 2.43 5.84 29.09
C ARG A 420 0.97 5.40 29.27
N SER A 421 0.16 5.59 28.23
CA SER A 421 -1.23 5.11 28.15
C SER A 421 -1.62 4.92 26.69
N THR A 422 -2.48 3.96 26.39
CA THR A 422 -3.03 3.75 25.05
C THR A 422 -4.56 3.75 25.10
N VAL A 423 -5.19 4.37 24.11
CA VAL A 423 -6.65 4.45 23.92
C VAL A 423 -7.02 3.73 22.64
N ASP A 424 -8.03 2.87 22.70
CA ASP A 424 -8.74 2.32 21.53
C ASP A 424 -9.62 3.43 20.92
N LEU A 425 -9.22 3.97 19.77
CA LEU A 425 -10.01 5.03 19.10
C LEU A 425 -11.24 4.45 18.41
N CYS A 426 -11.24 3.19 17.98
CA CYS A 426 -12.41 2.55 17.36
C CYS A 426 -13.56 2.43 18.37
N ALA A 427 -13.27 1.94 19.59
CA ALA A 427 -14.25 1.90 20.68
C ALA A 427 -14.61 3.32 21.17
N ALA A 428 -13.62 4.20 21.35
CA ALA A 428 -13.88 5.55 21.84
C ALA A 428 -14.70 6.39 20.84
N SER A 429 -14.60 6.13 19.54
CA SER A 429 -15.34 6.82 18.48
C SER A 429 -16.62 6.08 18.04
N GLU A 430 -17.03 4.98 18.69
CA GLU A 430 -18.17 4.17 18.25
C GLU A 430 -19.44 5.03 18.08
N GLY A 431 -19.98 5.07 16.86
CA GLY A 431 -21.18 5.84 16.50
C GLY A 431 -20.94 7.31 16.13
N ILE A 432 -19.69 7.79 16.11
CA ILE A 432 -19.34 9.16 15.72
C ILE A 432 -18.91 9.17 14.25
N GLU A 433 -19.66 9.86 13.39
CA GLU A 433 -19.30 10.06 11.97
C GLU A 433 -18.27 11.19 11.80
N ASP A 434 -17.36 11.06 10.83
CA ASP A 434 -16.21 11.96 10.59
C ASP A 434 -15.39 12.29 11.86
N ALA A 435 -15.15 11.26 12.68
CA ALA A 435 -14.47 11.40 13.95
C ALA A 435 -13.06 12.02 13.80
N TRP A 436 -12.73 13.01 14.63
CA TRP A 436 -11.41 13.63 14.76
C TRP A 436 -11.07 13.88 16.25
N VAL A 437 -9.78 13.98 16.56
CA VAL A 437 -9.29 13.85 17.95
C VAL A 437 -8.52 15.07 18.39
N LYS A 438 -8.73 15.49 19.64
CA LYS A 438 -7.87 16.41 20.37
C LYS A 438 -7.45 15.80 21.69
N VAL A 439 -6.19 15.99 22.05
CA VAL A 439 -5.60 15.67 23.35
C VAL A 439 -5.26 16.98 24.05
N THR A 440 -5.45 17.07 25.37
CA THR A 440 -5.04 18.23 26.15
C THR A 440 -4.61 17.79 27.55
N GLY A 441 -3.38 18.12 27.95
CA GLY A 441 -2.85 17.85 29.28
C GLY A 441 -3.01 19.05 30.23
N GLU A 442 -3.03 18.79 31.54
CA GLU A 442 -2.73 19.84 32.54
C GLU A 442 -1.24 20.22 32.55
N LYS A 443 -0.41 19.37 31.95
CA LYS A 443 1.02 19.55 31.69
C LYS A 443 1.34 19.00 30.30
N PRO A 444 2.51 19.35 29.73
CA PRO A 444 3.05 18.73 28.53
C PRO A 444 2.88 17.21 28.46
N VAL A 445 2.27 16.74 27.38
CA VAL A 445 2.06 15.33 27.00
C VAL A 445 2.63 15.12 25.60
N VAL A 446 2.96 13.89 25.20
CA VAL A 446 3.29 13.54 23.80
C VAL A 446 2.23 12.57 23.29
N ALA A 447 1.75 12.76 22.06
CA ALA A 447 0.66 11.97 21.49
C ALA A 447 0.94 11.53 20.04
N GLU A 448 0.74 10.24 19.79
CA GLU A 448 0.88 9.57 18.49
C GLU A 448 -0.38 8.74 18.19
N ARG A 449 -0.74 8.62 16.91
CA ARG A 449 -1.95 7.92 16.46
C ARG A 449 -1.64 6.83 15.42
N PRO A 450 -1.19 5.65 15.88
CA PRO A 450 -0.95 4.51 15.02
C PRO A 450 -2.26 3.84 14.61
N VAL A 451 -2.27 3.35 13.38
CA VAL A 451 -3.44 2.76 12.71
C VAL A 451 -2.99 1.52 11.96
N TYR A 452 -3.75 0.44 12.10
CA TYR A 452 -3.51 -0.84 11.44
C TYR A 452 -4.74 -1.17 10.59
N PHE A 453 -4.57 -1.65 9.35
CA PHE A 453 -5.70 -1.78 8.43
C PHE A 453 -5.59 -2.91 7.40
N SER A 454 -6.76 -3.22 6.84
CA SER A 454 -6.98 -3.99 5.61
C SER A 454 -7.88 -3.16 4.69
N TYR A 455 -7.26 -2.28 3.92
CA TYR A 455 -7.88 -1.28 3.06
C TYR A 455 -8.48 -1.88 1.79
N GLU A 456 -9.75 -1.58 1.48
CA GLU A 456 -10.34 -1.90 0.18
C GLU A 456 -10.08 -0.74 -0.81
N PRO A 457 -9.35 -0.96 -1.92
CA PRO A 457 -9.09 0.07 -2.91
C PRO A 457 -10.38 0.53 -3.63
N LYS A 458 -10.51 1.85 -3.83
CA LYS A 458 -11.71 2.56 -4.29
C LYS A 458 -11.50 3.26 -5.63
N VAL A 459 -10.25 3.47 -6.05
CA VAL A 459 -9.89 4.08 -7.33
C VAL A 459 -9.64 2.98 -8.36
N GLU A 460 -10.39 2.98 -9.47
CA GLU A 460 -10.15 2.00 -10.54
C GLU A 460 -8.75 2.21 -11.15
N SER A 461 -8.01 1.12 -11.33
CA SER A 461 -6.69 1.15 -11.97
C SER A 461 -6.80 1.20 -13.50
N GLU A 462 -6.02 2.06 -14.13
CA GLU A 462 -5.95 2.18 -15.60
C GLU A 462 -5.32 0.92 -16.24
N PRO A 463 -5.76 0.48 -17.45
CA PRO A 463 -5.19 -0.68 -18.13
C PRO A 463 -3.72 -0.49 -18.56
N PHE A 464 -2.82 -1.11 -17.81
CA PHE A 464 -1.37 -1.08 -18.03
C PHE A 464 -0.87 -2.25 -18.90
N THR A 465 0.32 -2.10 -19.46
CA THR A 465 1.00 -3.08 -20.32
C THR A 465 1.97 -3.91 -19.47
N PHE A 466 1.87 -5.24 -19.49
CA PHE A 466 2.78 -6.14 -18.73
C PHE A 466 3.80 -6.85 -19.62
N ALA A 467 3.57 -6.83 -20.94
CA ALA A 467 4.45 -7.40 -21.95
C ALA A 467 4.16 -6.77 -23.32
N THR A 468 5.08 -6.95 -24.26
CA THR A 468 4.86 -6.69 -25.69
C THR A 468 5.14 -7.94 -26.52
N TRP A 469 4.51 -8.02 -27.69
CA TRP A 469 4.81 -9.05 -28.69
C TRP A 469 4.50 -8.52 -30.08
N GLY A 470 5.38 -8.76 -31.06
CA GLY A 470 5.12 -8.38 -32.46
C GLY A 470 4.90 -6.88 -32.73
N GLY A 471 5.19 -5.99 -31.78
CA GLY A 471 4.84 -4.56 -31.85
C GLY A 471 3.42 -4.22 -31.38
N ILE A 472 2.74 -5.14 -30.67
CA ILE A 472 1.54 -4.82 -29.89
C ILE A 472 1.84 -4.85 -28.38
N ASP A 473 1.20 -3.95 -27.67
CA ASP A 473 1.11 -3.94 -26.21
C ASP A 473 0.13 -5.03 -25.73
N LEU A 474 0.60 -5.89 -24.83
CA LEU A 474 -0.24 -6.86 -24.14
C LEU A 474 -0.69 -6.23 -22.82
N LYS A 475 -1.98 -5.91 -22.73
CA LYS A 475 -2.57 -5.35 -21.52
C LYS A 475 -2.66 -6.42 -20.43
N CYS A 476 -2.42 -6.02 -19.19
CA CYS A 476 -2.52 -6.96 -18.07
C CYS A 476 -3.95 -7.50 -17.97
N PRO A 477 -4.14 -8.83 -17.87
CA PRO A 477 -5.46 -9.42 -17.68
C PRO A 477 -6.09 -9.10 -16.32
N ILE A 478 -5.31 -8.61 -15.35
CA ILE A 478 -5.72 -8.28 -13.99
C ILE A 478 -5.52 -6.77 -13.75
N ARG A 479 -6.46 -6.11 -13.07
CA ARG A 479 -6.36 -4.70 -12.65
C ARG A 479 -5.28 -4.54 -11.59
N TYR A 480 -4.60 -3.39 -11.56
CA TYR A 480 -3.43 -3.20 -10.70
C TYR A 480 -3.78 -3.29 -9.19
N CYS A 481 -5.00 -2.92 -8.80
CA CYS A 481 -5.52 -3.11 -7.44
C CYS A 481 -5.66 -4.58 -7.01
N ASP A 482 -5.95 -5.49 -7.94
CA ASP A 482 -6.09 -6.94 -7.73
C ASP A 482 -4.78 -7.72 -8.01
N LEU A 483 -3.72 -7.05 -8.47
CA LEU A 483 -2.47 -7.69 -8.91
C LEU A 483 -1.63 -8.15 -7.71
N LEU A 484 -1.17 -9.40 -7.76
CA LEU A 484 -0.33 -10.05 -6.75
C LEU A 484 1.00 -10.54 -7.33
N GLY A 485 1.40 -9.99 -8.48
CA GLY A 485 2.64 -10.30 -9.19
C GLY A 485 2.43 -10.93 -10.57
N VAL A 486 3.45 -10.80 -11.41
CA VAL A 486 3.50 -11.36 -12.78
C VAL A 486 4.65 -12.37 -12.85
N VAL A 487 4.38 -13.60 -13.27
CA VAL A 487 5.41 -14.66 -13.36
C VAL A 487 5.50 -15.17 -14.79
N PHE A 488 6.62 -14.94 -15.46
CA PHE A 488 6.91 -15.50 -16.78
C PHE A 488 7.52 -16.90 -16.66
N HIS A 489 7.15 -17.79 -17.56
CA HIS A 489 7.70 -19.15 -17.60
C HIS A 489 7.68 -19.77 -19.01
N GLU A 490 8.25 -20.98 -19.12
CA GLU A 490 8.23 -21.76 -20.36
C GLU A 490 6.83 -22.27 -20.72
N ALA A 491 6.31 -21.92 -21.89
CA ALA A 491 5.08 -22.46 -22.46
C ALA A 491 5.16 -23.98 -22.69
N TYR A 492 4.02 -24.67 -22.71
CA TYR A 492 4.01 -26.07 -23.17
C TYR A 492 3.92 -26.09 -24.71
N PRO A 493 4.78 -26.83 -25.44
CA PRO A 493 4.94 -26.65 -26.88
C PRO A 493 3.81 -27.23 -27.75
N THR A 494 2.94 -28.07 -27.18
CA THR A 494 1.83 -28.72 -27.90
C THR A 494 0.50 -28.39 -27.25
N GLY A 495 -0.50 -28.07 -28.07
CA GLY A 495 -1.88 -27.94 -27.65
C GLY A 495 -2.46 -29.26 -27.15
N GLY A 496 -3.62 -29.17 -26.51
CA GLY A 496 -4.31 -30.34 -25.99
C GLY A 496 -4.62 -31.38 -27.08
N ASP A 497 -4.88 -30.95 -28.31
CA ASP A 497 -5.15 -31.84 -29.45
C ASP A 497 -3.91 -32.61 -29.96
N GLY A 498 -2.76 -32.46 -29.28
CA GLY A 498 -1.50 -33.10 -29.61
C GLY A 498 -0.76 -32.45 -30.78
N LYS A 499 -1.28 -31.35 -31.35
CA LYS A 499 -0.59 -30.57 -32.37
C LYS A 499 0.36 -29.54 -31.74
N PRO A 500 1.42 -29.10 -32.44
CA PRO A 500 2.27 -28.01 -31.96
C PRO A 500 1.48 -26.70 -31.81
N ASP A 501 1.55 -26.08 -30.64
CA ASP A 501 0.94 -24.77 -30.37
C ASP A 501 1.86 -23.60 -30.79
N ASN A 502 3.13 -23.90 -31.06
CA ASN A 502 4.15 -22.93 -31.51
C ASN A 502 4.13 -21.64 -30.67
N PRO A 503 4.33 -21.76 -29.34
CA PRO A 503 4.20 -20.62 -28.43
C PRO A 503 5.21 -19.54 -28.78
N GLN A 504 4.75 -18.29 -28.72
CA GLN A 504 5.53 -17.11 -29.04
C GLN A 504 6.17 -16.53 -27.80
N VAL A 505 7.32 -15.90 -27.98
CA VAL A 505 8.08 -15.27 -26.89
C VAL A 505 7.50 -13.88 -26.63
N MET A 506 7.12 -13.60 -25.39
CA MET A 506 6.73 -12.26 -24.97
C MET A 506 7.95 -11.52 -24.43
N GLN A 507 8.02 -10.22 -24.70
CA GLN A 507 8.98 -9.30 -24.10
C GLN A 507 8.31 -8.72 -22.84
N PRO A 508 8.76 -9.06 -21.61
CA PRO A 508 8.22 -8.47 -20.39
C PRO A 508 8.31 -6.95 -20.38
N VAL A 509 7.38 -6.30 -19.67
CA VAL A 509 7.42 -4.87 -19.35
C VAL A 509 7.20 -4.72 -17.84
N GLY A 510 8.12 -4.03 -17.17
CA GLY A 510 8.13 -3.85 -15.72
C GLY A 510 9.53 -4.06 -15.13
N ILE A 511 9.61 -4.30 -13.82
CA ILE A 511 10.86 -4.58 -13.11
C ILE A 511 11.03 -6.10 -12.94
N CYS A 512 12.10 -6.67 -13.51
CA CYS A 512 12.50 -8.04 -13.20
C CYS A 512 13.06 -8.09 -11.77
N MET A 513 12.29 -8.64 -10.82
CA MET A 513 12.75 -8.84 -9.44
C MET A 513 13.69 -10.05 -9.32
N GLN A 514 13.47 -11.09 -10.13
CA GLN A 514 14.30 -12.30 -10.15
C GLN A 514 14.16 -13.05 -11.48
N ASP A 515 15.29 -13.56 -12.01
CA ASP A 515 15.32 -14.50 -13.14
C ASP A 515 16.03 -15.80 -12.73
N ASP A 516 15.25 -16.86 -12.51
CA ASP A 516 15.73 -18.20 -12.19
C ASP A 516 15.98 -19.06 -13.44
N ASN A 517 15.79 -18.50 -14.65
CA ASN A 517 15.95 -19.21 -15.92
C ASN A 517 16.67 -18.43 -17.04
N PRO A 518 17.80 -17.75 -16.73
CA PRO A 518 18.54 -16.96 -17.72
C PRO A 518 19.09 -17.83 -18.86
N GLN A 519 19.34 -19.12 -18.61
CA GLN A 519 19.79 -20.08 -19.64
C GLN A 519 18.80 -20.29 -20.80
N ASN A 520 17.50 -20.11 -20.56
CA ASN A 520 16.45 -20.29 -21.58
C ASN A 520 15.79 -18.95 -21.96
N LEU A 521 16.41 -17.82 -21.60
CA LEU A 521 15.99 -16.50 -22.06
C LEU A 521 16.25 -16.38 -23.58
N CYS A 522 15.23 -15.96 -24.32
CA CYS A 522 15.33 -15.90 -25.78
C CYS A 522 16.21 -14.72 -26.25
N PRO A 523 16.96 -14.86 -27.35
CA PRO A 523 17.74 -13.76 -27.90
C PRO A 523 16.87 -12.54 -28.23
N GLY A 524 17.29 -11.36 -27.78
CA GLY A 524 16.60 -10.10 -28.02
C GLY A 524 15.57 -9.71 -26.95
N ILE A 525 15.42 -10.49 -25.87
CA ILE A 525 14.65 -10.08 -24.69
C ILE A 525 15.51 -9.17 -23.80
N ASP A 526 14.95 -8.00 -23.48
CA ASP A 526 15.54 -7.00 -22.60
C ASP A 526 14.74 -6.90 -21.30
N LEU A 527 15.29 -7.40 -20.20
CA LEU A 527 14.61 -7.41 -18.90
C LEU A 527 14.62 -6.05 -18.19
N SER A 528 15.21 -5.01 -18.78
CA SER A 528 15.28 -3.65 -18.24
C SER A 528 14.18 -2.69 -18.74
N LEU A 529 13.23 -3.20 -19.54
CA LEU A 529 12.14 -2.39 -20.09
C LEU A 529 10.99 -2.18 -19.10
N GLY A 530 10.81 -0.94 -18.65
CA GLY A 530 9.66 -0.50 -17.83
C GLY A 530 10.01 -0.25 -16.36
N SER A 531 9.04 0.29 -15.62
CA SER A 531 9.16 0.66 -14.20
C SER A 531 8.19 -0.07 -13.27
N ASP A 532 7.16 -0.69 -13.83
CA ASP A 532 6.05 -1.32 -13.13
C ASP A 532 5.24 -2.20 -14.11
N PRO A 533 4.60 -3.28 -13.63
CA PRO A 533 4.69 -3.85 -12.29
C PRO A 533 6.05 -4.55 -12.05
N ALA A 534 6.25 -5.13 -10.88
CA ALA A 534 7.24 -6.18 -10.68
C ALA A 534 6.83 -7.47 -11.41
N TYR A 535 7.82 -8.16 -11.98
CA TYR A 535 7.66 -9.50 -12.50
C TYR A 535 8.85 -10.40 -12.14
N PHE A 536 8.65 -11.70 -12.31
CA PHE A 536 9.63 -12.75 -12.05
C PHE A 536 9.72 -13.67 -13.27
N VAL A 537 10.86 -14.35 -13.46
CA VAL A 537 11.02 -15.40 -14.46
C VAL A 537 11.31 -16.72 -13.74
N GLU A 538 10.41 -17.70 -13.87
CA GLU A 538 10.49 -18.97 -13.16
C GLU A 538 11.59 -19.89 -13.70
N SER A 539 12.24 -20.60 -12.79
CA SER A 539 13.13 -21.74 -13.04
C SER A 539 12.64 -22.68 -14.13
N SER A 540 13.56 -23.27 -14.92
CA SER A 540 13.18 -24.07 -16.08
C SER A 540 12.19 -25.21 -15.76
N ARG A 541 11.06 -25.20 -16.48
CA ARG A 541 10.05 -26.27 -16.47
C ARG A 541 10.42 -27.43 -17.41
N GLY A 542 11.58 -27.37 -18.10
CA GLY A 542 12.10 -28.41 -18.99
C GLY A 542 11.30 -28.59 -20.28
N ARG A 543 10.59 -27.56 -20.75
CA ARG A 543 9.62 -27.64 -21.86
C ARG A 543 10.22 -27.37 -23.25
N GLY A 544 11.46 -26.89 -23.30
CA GLY A 544 12.18 -26.64 -24.56
C GLY A 544 11.74 -25.38 -25.32
N THR A 545 10.97 -24.52 -24.65
CA THR A 545 10.57 -23.18 -25.12
C THR A 545 11.29 -22.11 -24.28
N CYS A 546 11.29 -20.86 -24.71
CA CYS A 546 11.95 -19.79 -23.96
C CYS A 546 11.23 -19.42 -22.66
N SER A 547 11.98 -18.88 -21.69
CA SER A 547 11.51 -18.58 -20.33
C SER A 547 10.38 -17.54 -20.23
N THR A 548 10.14 -16.75 -21.28
CA THR A 548 9.06 -15.75 -21.37
C THR A 548 7.99 -16.09 -22.42
N SER A 549 7.84 -17.37 -22.78
CA SER A 549 6.85 -17.81 -23.79
C SER A 549 5.42 -17.98 -23.26
N ALA A 550 5.23 -17.90 -21.95
CA ALA A 550 3.93 -17.77 -21.29
C ALA A 550 4.07 -16.97 -19.97
N SER A 551 2.94 -16.57 -19.39
CA SER A 551 2.89 -15.85 -18.12
C SER A 551 1.69 -16.27 -17.26
N ASP A 552 1.94 -16.45 -15.97
CA ASP A 552 0.96 -16.65 -14.90
C ASP A 552 0.82 -15.30 -14.16
N VAL A 553 -0.34 -14.63 -14.27
CA VAL A 553 -0.59 -13.31 -13.63
C VAL A 553 -1.41 -13.51 -12.37
N VAL A 554 -0.82 -13.29 -11.18
CA VAL A 554 -1.40 -13.71 -9.91
C VAL A 554 -2.45 -12.72 -9.40
N ALA A 555 -3.57 -13.25 -8.90
CA ALA A 555 -4.70 -12.50 -8.32
C ALA A 555 -5.52 -13.40 -7.39
N LYS A 556 -6.48 -12.83 -6.64
CA LYS A 556 -7.44 -13.64 -5.85
C LYS A 556 -8.40 -14.40 -6.78
N ALA A 557 -8.93 -15.53 -6.30
CA ALA A 557 -9.98 -16.25 -7.01
C ALA A 557 -11.24 -15.38 -7.12
N GLY A 558 -11.88 -15.41 -8.28
CA GLY A 558 -13.04 -14.57 -8.60
C GLY A 558 -12.71 -13.15 -9.07
N SER A 559 -11.46 -12.69 -9.00
CA SER A 559 -11.08 -11.38 -9.57
C SER A 559 -11.41 -11.32 -11.07
N PRO A 560 -11.84 -10.16 -11.61
CA PRO A 560 -12.16 -10.03 -13.03
C PRO A 560 -10.94 -10.24 -13.94
N VAL A 561 -11.12 -11.00 -15.02
CA VAL A 561 -10.07 -11.21 -16.04
C VAL A 561 -10.45 -10.49 -17.31
N PHE A 562 -9.57 -9.59 -17.78
CA PHE A 562 -9.74 -8.78 -18.99
C PHE A 562 -8.95 -9.34 -20.17
N SER A 563 -9.38 -9.00 -21.39
CA SER A 563 -8.67 -9.39 -22.62
C SER A 563 -7.29 -8.71 -22.69
N PRO A 564 -6.18 -9.45 -22.87
CA PRO A 564 -4.87 -8.83 -23.06
C PRO A 564 -4.69 -8.12 -24.41
N VAL A 565 -5.56 -8.41 -25.38
CA VAL A 565 -5.39 -8.01 -26.79
C VAL A 565 -6.70 -7.54 -27.43
N ASN A 566 -6.59 -6.74 -28.49
CA ASN A 566 -7.69 -6.48 -29.42
C ASN A 566 -7.86 -7.69 -30.34
N GLY A 567 -9.10 -8.16 -30.50
CA GLY A 567 -9.32 -9.35 -31.32
C GLY A 567 -10.75 -9.87 -31.36
N THR A 568 -10.88 -11.08 -31.89
CA THR A 568 -12.16 -11.80 -32.00
C THR A 568 -12.07 -13.13 -31.26
N VAL A 569 -13.01 -13.41 -30.36
CA VAL A 569 -13.08 -14.69 -29.64
C VAL A 569 -13.33 -15.81 -30.64
N ILE A 570 -12.40 -16.76 -30.76
CA ILE A 570 -12.52 -17.94 -31.63
C ILE A 570 -12.95 -19.20 -30.87
N ALA A 571 -12.65 -19.26 -29.56
CA ALA A 571 -13.13 -20.27 -28.63
C ALA A 571 -13.39 -19.65 -27.25
N ALA A 572 -14.45 -20.10 -26.58
CA ALA A 572 -14.77 -19.81 -25.18
C ALA A 572 -15.46 -21.06 -24.64
N GLU A 573 -14.72 -21.92 -23.93
CA GLU A 573 -15.09 -23.32 -23.74
C GLU A 573 -14.49 -23.94 -22.47
N SER A 574 -15.03 -25.10 -22.08
CA SER A 574 -14.45 -25.97 -21.06
C SER A 574 -13.44 -26.94 -21.64
N TYR A 575 -12.43 -27.29 -20.86
CA TYR A 575 -11.44 -28.33 -21.16
C TYR A 575 -11.02 -29.05 -19.88
N MET A 576 -10.22 -30.12 -19.98
CA MET A 576 -9.66 -30.78 -18.80
C MET A 576 -8.21 -30.33 -18.58
N LEU A 577 -7.95 -29.53 -17.55
CA LEU A 577 -6.59 -29.26 -17.09
C LEU A 577 -5.92 -30.57 -16.62
N TYR A 578 -4.72 -30.83 -17.16
CA TYR A 578 -3.93 -32.06 -16.94
C TYR A 578 -4.68 -33.39 -17.16
N GLY A 579 -5.72 -33.41 -17.99
CA GLY A 579 -6.55 -34.61 -18.19
C GLY A 579 -7.45 -34.98 -17.00
N LYS A 580 -7.52 -34.13 -15.97
CA LYS A 580 -8.03 -34.50 -14.65
C LYS A 580 -9.07 -33.53 -14.08
N TYR A 581 -8.90 -32.24 -14.28
CA TYR A 581 -9.73 -31.21 -13.64
C TYR A 581 -10.47 -30.39 -14.69
N TYR A 582 -11.76 -30.09 -14.49
CA TYR A 582 -12.44 -29.12 -15.35
C TYR A 582 -11.79 -27.74 -15.18
N ASP A 583 -11.62 -27.03 -16.28
CA ASP A 583 -11.16 -25.64 -16.35
C ASP A 583 -11.80 -24.95 -17.57
N LEU A 584 -11.87 -23.61 -17.55
CA LEU A 584 -12.40 -22.82 -18.65
C LEU A 584 -11.28 -22.01 -19.33
N ARG A 585 -11.44 -21.75 -20.62
CA ARG A 585 -10.47 -20.98 -21.42
C ARG A 585 -11.14 -20.12 -22.49
N VAL A 586 -10.47 -19.03 -22.85
CA VAL A 586 -10.79 -18.19 -24.00
C VAL A 586 -9.60 -18.20 -24.96
N ARG A 587 -9.86 -18.35 -26.27
CA ARG A 587 -8.88 -18.11 -27.35
C ARG A 587 -9.35 -16.93 -28.19
N ILE A 588 -8.46 -15.97 -28.43
CA ILE A 588 -8.73 -14.69 -29.08
C ILE A 588 -7.81 -14.56 -30.29
N LEU A 589 -8.37 -14.57 -31.51
CA LEU A 589 -7.63 -14.27 -32.73
C LEU A 589 -7.18 -12.80 -32.69
N ILE A 590 -5.87 -12.57 -32.76
CA ILE A 590 -5.27 -11.25 -32.57
C ILE A 590 -5.44 -10.41 -33.85
N ASP A 591 -5.89 -9.17 -33.71
CA ASP A 591 -6.04 -8.25 -34.84
C ASP A 591 -4.73 -8.02 -35.59
N GLY A 592 -4.77 -8.09 -36.91
CA GLY A 592 -3.59 -7.90 -37.77
C GLY A 592 -2.66 -9.11 -37.87
N TYR A 593 -2.84 -10.16 -37.06
CA TYR A 593 -1.96 -11.34 -37.03
C TYR A 593 -2.71 -12.66 -37.35
N PRO A 594 -3.02 -12.94 -38.63
CA PRO A 594 -3.71 -14.16 -39.02
C PRO A 594 -3.00 -15.44 -38.55
N GLY A 595 -3.77 -16.34 -37.92
CA GLY A 595 -3.27 -17.60 -37.36
C GLY A 595 -2.57 -17.47 -36.01
N TYR A 596 -2.43 -16.26 -35.46
CA TYR A 596 -1.97 -16.04 -34.09
C TYR A 596 -3.16 -15.79 -33.16
N HIS A 597 -3.20 -16.51 -32.04
CA HIS A 597 -4.23 -16.29 -31.03
C HIS A 597 -3.65 -16.22 -29.62
N MET A 598 -4.20 -15.29 -28.83
CA MET A 598 -3.99 -15.23 -27.40
C MET A 598 -4.84 -16.30 -26.72
N ALA A 599 -4.26 -17.12 -25.86
CA ALA A 599 -4.95 -18.07 -25.01
C ALA A 599 -4.94 -17.56 -23.57
N VAL A 600 -6.13 -17.50 -22.96
CA VAL A 600 -6.35 -17.15 -21.56
C VAL A 600 -7.00 -18.36 -20.88
N LEU A 601 -6.28 -19.00 -19.96
CA LEU A 601 -6.69 -20.22 -19.26
C LEU A 601 -6.92 -19.93 -17.76
N HIS A 602 -7.37 -20.94 -17.01
CA HIS A 602 -7.57 -20.87 -15.55
C HIS A 602 -8.68 -19.90 -15.14
N LEU A 603 -9.80 -20.01 -15.85
CA LEU A 603 -11.00 -19.21 -15.63
C LEU A 603 -12.07 -20.01 -14.87
N ASP A 604 -12.81 -19.35 -13.97
CA ASP A 604 -13.99 -19.92 -13.32
C ASP A 604 -15.28 -19.63 -14.09
N THR A 605 -15.34 -18.46 -14.73
CA THR A 605 -16.47 -18.02 -15.57
C THR A 605 -16.02 -17.58 -16.95
N LEU A 606 -16.95 -17.59 -17.91
CA LEU A 606 -16.78 -17.04 -19.25
C LEU A 606 -17.76 -15.88 -19.44
N SER A 607 -17.24 -14.68 -19.67
CA SER A 607 -18.01 -13.44 -19.86
C SER A 607 -18.19 -13.08 -21.34
N VAL A 608 -17.69 -13.92 -22.26
CA VAL A 608 -17.67 -13.67 -23.72
C VAL A 608 -18.15 -14.87 -24.52
N SER A 609 -18.63 -14.62 -25.74
CA SER A 609 -19.09 -15.66 -26.69
C SER A 609 -18.21 -15.75 -27.94
N VAL A 610 -18.19 -16.91 -28.60
CA VAL A 610 -17.47 -17.08 -29.89
C VAL A 610 -18.03 -16.12 -30.94
N GLY A 611 -17.14 -15.46 -31.69
CA GLY A 611 -17.44 -14.40 -32.65
C GLY A 611 -17.52 -13.00 -32.04
N GLN A 612 -17.49 -12.86 -30.70
CA GLN A 612 -17.48 -11.56 -30.04
C GLN A 612 -16.16 -10.82 -30.28
N ARG A 613 -16.29 -9.51 -30.49
CA ARG A 613 -15.17 -8.56 -30.50
C ARG A 613 -14.77 -8.20 -29.07
N VAL A 614 -13.47 -8.23 -28.80
CA VAL A 614 -12.88 -7.87 -27.51
C VAL A 614 -11.84 -6.79 -27.69
N GLU A 615 -11.74 -5.93 -26.68
CA GLU A 615 -10.83 -4.80 -26.59
C GLU A 615 -9.83 -5.00 -25.44
N ALA A 616 -8.56 -4.73 -25.71
CA ALA A 616 -7.44 -4.94 -24.79
C ALA A 616 -7.62 -4.10 -23.52
N GLY A 617 -7.51 -4.72 -22.34
CA GLY A 617 -7.68 -4.05 -21.05
C GLY A 617 -9.13 -3.68 -20.68
N THR A 618 -10.03 -3.58 -21.66
CA THR A 618 -11.41 -3.11 -21.46
C THR A 618 -12.43 -4.25 -21.34
N THR A 619 -12.36 -5.27 -22.20
CA THR A 619 -13.38 -6.33 -22.21
C THR A 619 -13.07 -7.44 -21.20
N GLN A 620 -13.92 -7.61 -20.18
CA GLN A 620 -13.85 -8.76 -19.27
C GLN A 620 -14.17 -10.05 -20.05
N VAL A 621 -13.26 -11.03 -19.98
CA VAL A 621 -13.37 -12.36 -20.62
C VAL A 621 -13.80 -13.46 -19.64
N GLY A 622 -13.60 -13.27 -18.33
CA GLY A 622 -13.98 -14.22 -17.29
C GLY A 622 -13.64 -13.74 -15.89
N THR A 623 -13.44 -14.69 -14.97
CA THR A 623 -12.93 -14.47 -13.61
C THR A 623 -11.88 -15.52 -13.25
N VAL A 624 -10.96 -15.20 -12.33
CA VAL A 624 -9.86 -16.09 -11.93
C VAL A 624 -10.39 -17.34 -11.22
N ARG A 625 -9.90 -18.52 -11.61
CA ARG A 625 -10.21 -19.79 -10.96
C ARG A 625 -9.53 -19.95 -9.61
N ASP A 626 -10.22 -20.53 -8.63
CA ASP A 626 -9.55 -21.11 -7.46
C ASP A 626 -8.82 -22.40 -7.87
N LEU A 627 -7.50 -22.31 -8.00
CA LEU A 627 -6.60 -23.40 -8.37
C LEU A 627 -6.13 -24.20 -7.15
N THR A 628 -6.24 -23.64 -5.94
CA THR A 628 -5.70 -24.21 -4.70
C THR A 628 -6.13 -25.66 -4.39
N PRO A 629 -7.35 -26.14 -4.72
CA PRO A 629 -7.75 -27.51 -4.44
C PRO A 629 -7.13 -28.54 -5.41
N TYR A 630 -6.54 -28.09 -6.51
CA TYR A 630 -6.14 -28.94 -7.64
C TYR A 630 -4.63 -29.18 -7.74
N PHE A 631 -3.82 -28.14 -7.51
CA PHE A 631 -2.36 -28.20 -7.48
C PHE A 631 -1.76 -26.95 -6.79
N ASN A 632 -0.54 -27.08 -6.28
CA ASN A 632 0.27 -25.94 -5.84
C ASN A 632 0.93 -25.32 -7.08
N SER A 633 0.61 -24.09 -7.44
CA SER A 633 1.25 -23.43 -8.59
C SER A 633 2.71 -23.07 -8.26
N ALA A 634 3.56 -23.03 -9.28
CA ALA A 634 4.95 -22.63 -9.12
C ALA A 634 5.08 -21.11 -8.88
N ALA A 635 4.11 -20.32 -9.37
CA ALA A 635 4.02 -18.87 -9.15
C ALA A 635 3.99 -18.49 -7.66
N ASN A 636 3.47 -19.36 -6.78
CA ASN A 636 3.34 -19.16 -5.33
C ASN A 636 4.68 -18.86 -4.64
N ARG A 637 5.80 -19.28 -5.25
CA ARG A 637 7.15 -19.00 -4.75
C ARG A 637 7.54 -17.53 -4.86
N TYR A 638 6.92 -16.80 -5.78
CA TYR A 638 7.27 -15.43 -6.14
C TYR A 638 6.24 -14.40 -5.63
N SER A 639 4.95 -14.75 -5.66
CA SER A 639 3.86 -13.86 -5.19
C SER A 639 3.57 -13.95 -3.68
N ARG A 640 4.08 -14.99 -3.00
CA ARG A 640 3.72 -15.40 -1.62
C ARG A 640 2.22 -15.55 -1.37
N GLU A 641 1.47 -15.79 -2.43
CA GLU A 641 0.01 -15.88 -2.43
C GLU A 641 -0.48 -17.28 -2.79
N ALA A 642 -1.79 -17.49 -2.64
CA ALA A 642 -2.44 -18.79 -2.86
C ALA A 642 -2.25 -19.38 -4.27
N GLY A 643 -1.80 -18.57 -5.25
CA GLY A 643 -1.39 -19.07 -6.56
C GLY A 643 -2.47 -19.09 -7.61
N ASN A 644 -3.58 -18.39 -7.38
CA ASN A 644 -4.64 -18.25 -8.35
C ASN A 644 -4.20 -17.23 -9.42
N HIS A 645 -4.37 -17.56 -10.70
CA HIS A 645 -3.88 -16.76 -11.82
C HIS A 645 -4.62 -17.13 -13.11
N PRO A 646 -5.00 -16.19 -13.99
CA PRO A 646 -5.11 -16.47 -15.41
C PRO A 646 -3.73 -16.80 -15.98
N HIS A 647 -3.69 -17.82 -16.83
CA HIS A 647 -2.50 -18.20 -17.59
C HIS A 647 -2.59 -17.68 -19.03
N ILE A 648 -1.52 -17.03 -19.50
CA ILE A 648 -1.47 -16.24 -20.75
C ILE A 648 -0.40 -16.80 -21.69
N GLN A 649 -0.79 -17.15 -22.92
CA GLN A 649 0.12 -17.69 -23.93
C GLN A 649 -0.31 -17.27 -25.36
N ILE A 650 0.62 -16.77 -26.18
CA ILE A 650 0.37 -16.48 -27.60
C ILE A 650 0.83 -17.68 -28.44
N ASN A 651 -0.04 -18.20 -29.31
CA ASN A 651 0.21 -19.39 -30.12
C ASN A 651 0.07 -19.12 -31.61
N TYR A 652 0.83 -19.83 -32.44
CA TYR A 652 0.66 -19.85 -33.89
C TYR A 652 0.00 -21.15 -34.35
N ARG A 653 -1.31 -21.08 -34.59
CA ARG A 653 -2.19 -22.18 -35.01
C ARG A 653 -3.05 -21.73 -36.20
N PRO A 654 -2.48 -21.69 -37.42
CA PRO A 654 -3.22 -21.32 -38.62
C PRO A 654 -4.32 -22.33 -39.01
N ASP A 655 -4.39 -23.49 -38.35
CA ASP A 655 -5.48 -24.45 -38.47
C ASP A 655 -6.72 -24.10 -37.61
N MET A 656 -6.61 -23.18 -36.64
CA MET A 656 -7.74 -22.70 -35.84
C MET A 656 -8.41 -21.47 -36.48
N GLY A 657 -9.72 -21.55 -36.65
CA GLY A 657 -10.58 -20.44 -37.07
C GLY A 657 -11.73 -20.20 -36.08
N LEU A 658 -12.71 -19.36 -36.46
CA LEU A 658 -13.94 -19.14 -35.69
C LEU A 658 -14.67 -20.47 -35.45
N GLY A 659 -14.88 -20.84 -34.18
CA GLY A 659 -15.50 -22.12 -33.81
C GLY A 659 -14.57 -23.34 -33.98
N GLY A 660 -13.26 -23.11 -34.09
CA GLY A 660 -12.25 -24.17 -34.11
C GLY A 660 -12.09 -24.82 -32.73
N VAL A 661 -12.82 -25.89 -32.48
CA VAL A 661 -12.68 -26.73 -31.27
C VAL A 661 -11.47 -27.65 -31.42
N ASP A 662 -10.68 -27.80 -30.34
CA ASP A 662 -9.63 -28.83 -30.21
C ASP A 662 -10.28 -30.24 -30.15
N SER A 663 -10.73 -30.73 -31.30
CA SER A 663 -11.50 -31.98 -31.46
C SER A 663 -10.70 -33.28 -31.23
N GLY A 664 -9.49 -33.18 -30.69
CA GLY A 664 -8.63 -34.30 -30.31
C GLY A 664 -8.50 -34.44 -28.79
N GLY A 665 -9.08 -35.49 -28.21
CA GLY A 665 -8.73 -35.99 -26.87
C GLY A 665 -9.46 -35.39 -25.67
N TRP A 666 -10.09 -34.22 -25.79
CA TRP A 666 -10.81 -33.57 -24.68
C TRP A 666 -12.32 -33.78 -24.83
N MET A 667 -12.96 -34.34 -23.81
CA MET A 667 -14.42 -34.42 -23.77
C MET A 667 -15.00 -33.04 -23.51
N VAL A 668 -15.36 -32.35 -24.59
CA VAL A 668 -16.34 -31.25 -24.55
C VAL A 668 -17.69 -31.89 -24.20
N ILE A 669 -18.15 -31.66 -22.98
CA ILE A 669 -19.50 -32.01 -22.50
C ILE A 669 -20.25 -30.68 -22.36
N PRO A 670 -21.49 -30.57 -22.91
CA PRO A 670 -22.25 -29.31 -22.96
C PRO A 670 -22.72 -28.82 -21.58
#